data_AF-A0A8H3DW76-F1
#
_entry.id   AF-A0A8H3DW76-F1
#
_cell.length_a   1.000
_cell.length_b   1.000
_cell.length_c   1.000
_cell.angle_alpha   90.00
_cell.angle_beta   90.00
_cell.angle_gamma   90.00
#
_symmetry.space_group_name_H-M   'P 1'
#
loop_
_entity.id
_entity.type
_entity.pdbx_description
1 polymer ?
#
loop_
_entity_poly.entity_id
_entity_poly.type
_entity_poly.pdbx_seq_one_letter_code
_entity_poly.pdbx_strand_id
1 'polypeptide(L)'
;MGRTWLYAGASLAVFAGTFFQVYFRSPTLDALGVYRTLQPINHNNCKNIPELQACEKITILSSGIIYLACAGTIESRTTWMPTLDALNETAVLTRSIPDYLATYDIHSGAVTKLNVVGLTDPRGLNLHGMDVVPDETDPTALWIYLVNHRPQVDSAQRGANSVIEILKTRKGAGYAEWVQTVQDARVMVTPNDIVGGGNGKEFWFTNDNGAKVGWASDGSIVVGSYRVDLPLDNLVLSADGSIIAAAFPKLHLLGETMRNVSMTAPSAVLRISDATLDGKYNVEKIYEDDGQLGSFATTAAMHGDTLYIHVVGIGLFFSAFMLCLTWIQARYTGFSPSNSEEFSSASRSVKPGLIASGIVSAWTWAATLLQSSAVAYKYGISGPWWYGAGATIQVLLFAMLAAKLKLNSPNAHTFLEIIGARWGTAAHLIFLFFGLATNIIVSSMLILGGSATVTDLTGMNTIAACFLIPIGVAIYVVAGGMRATLLCDYTHTAVLFAIILTFIFTAYATSPKIGSPARMHELLVEAAMSKPVSGNAQGSYLTMRSKNGLIFGVINIIGNFATVFNDQAYWQRAIASKPQSCVKAYLLGGLAWFSIPFTFATTLGLAAVALHNDPDMRSLSPADVSAGLPAPSAAAALLGTSGAAAMLILLFLAVTSATSAELIAVSSLLTYDVYKRYINPRATE
;
A
#
# COMPACT_ATOMS: atom_id res chain seq x y z
N MET A 1 -31.89 29.37 -43.57
CA MET A 1 -30.98 29.39 -42.41
C MET A 1 -30.82 28.04 -41.74
N GLY A 2 -31.86 27.38 -41.21
CA GLY A 2 -31.73 26.12 -40.43
C GLY A 2 -30.83 25.04 -41.03
N ARG A 3 -31.05 24.62 -42.29
CA ARG A 3 -30.17 23.64 -42.97
C ARG A 3 -28.71 24.10 -43.08
N THR A 4 -28.47 25.39 -43.31
CA THR A 4 -27.11 25.96 -43.41
C THR A 4 -26.36 25.82 -42.09
N TRP A 5 -27.02 26.12 -40.96
CA TRP A 5 -26.45 25.92 -39.62
C TRP A 5 -26.28 24.43 -39.29
N LEU A 6 -27.18 23.56 -39.74
CA LEU A 6 -27.03 22.11 -39.56
C LEU A 6 -25.80 21.56 -40.31
N TYR A 7 -25.59 21.97 -41.56
CA TYR A 7 -24.40 21.56 -42.32
C TYR A 7 -23.12 22.20 -41.80
N ALA A 8 -23.15 23.47 -41.36
CA ALA A 8 -22.00 24.11 -40.73
C ALA A 8 -21.63 23.42 -39.40
N GLY A 9 -22.61 23.10 -38.56
CA GLY A 9 -22.40 22.37 -37.31
C GLY A 9 -21.90 20.94 -37.52
N ALA A 10 -22.46 20.21 -38.50
CA ALA A 10 -21.98 18.89 -38.88
C ALA A 10 -20.55 18.93 -39.43
N SER A 11 -20.23 19.90 -40.29
CA SER A 11 -18.88 20.09 -40.83
C SER A 11 -17.88 20.44 -39.73
N LEU A 12 -18.25 21.33 -38.81
CA LEU A 12 -17.42 21.69 -37.66
C LEU A 12 -17.21 20.50 -36.71
N ALA A 13 -18.24 19.69 -36.46
CA ALA A 13 -18.13 18.47 -35.65
C ALA A 13 -17.24 17.41 -36.32
N VAL A 14 -17.33 17.23 -37.64
CA VAL A 14 -16.45 16.34 -38.40
C VAL A 14 -15.01 16.88 -38.42
N PHE A 15 -14.81 18.18 -38.62
CA PHE A 15 -13.47 18.77 -38.66
C PHE A 15 -12.80 18.76 -37.28
N ALA A 16 -13.51 19.13 -36.22
CA ALA A 16 -13.03 19.04 -34.84
C ALA A 16 -12.81 17.58 -34.40
N GLY A 17 -13.72 16.67 -34.78
CA GLY A 17 -13.58 15.23 -34.52
C GLY A 17 -12.37 14.62 -35.25
N THR A 18 -12.12 15.02 -36.50
CA THR A 18 -10.96 14.57 -37.29
C THR A 18 -9.67 15.19 -36.76
N PHE A 19 -9.67 16.48 -36.40
CA PHE A 19 -8.52 17.15 -35.80
C PHE A 19 -8.15 16.53 -34.46
N PHE A 20 -9.15 16.30 -33.59
CA PHE A 20 -8.98 15.55 -32.35
C PHE A 20 -8.46 14.13 -32.62
N GLN A 21 -9.05 13.37 -33.55
CA GLN A 21 -8.64 11.99 -33.85
C GLN A 21 -7.20 11.90 -34.40
N VAL A 22 -6.82 12.78 -35.32
CA VAL A 22 -5.57 12.68 -36.11
C VAL A 22 -4.40 13.44 -35.49
N TYR A 23 -4.63 14.62 -34.89
CA TYR A 23 -3.55 15.47 -34.35
C TYR A 23 -3.42 15.40 -32.84
N PHE A 24 -4.50 15.11 -32.10
CA PHE A 24 -4.48 15.10 -30.63
C PHE A 24 -4.60 13.70 -30.01
N ARG A 25 -5.33 12.79 -30.66
CA ARG A 25 -5.63 11.46 -30.13
C ARG A 25 -4.61 10.43 -30.60
N SER A 26 -4.48 10.14 -31.90
CA SER A 26 -3.52 9.09 -32.33
C SER A 26 -2.10 9.40 -31.86
N PRO A 27 -1.46 10.55 -32.20
CA PRO A 27 -0.05 10.77 -31.87
C PRO A 27 0.24 10.67 -30.37
N THR A 28 -0.69 11.14 -29.54
CA THR A 28 -0.57 11.12 -28.07
C THR A 28 -0.89 9.76 -27.46
N LEU A 29 -1.95 9.07 -27.89
CA LEU A 29 -2.29 7.73 -27.39
C LEU A 29 -1.28 6.67 -27.88
N ASP A 30 -0.72 6.85 -29.07
CA ASP A 30 0.34 6.00 -29.63
C ASP A 30 1.66 6.22 -28.88
N ALA A 31 2.05 7.48 -28.61
CA ALA A 31 3.22 7.80 -27.77
C ALA A 31 3.05 7.34 -26.30
N LEU A 32 1.83 7.38 -25.76
CA LEU A 32 1.50 6.83 -24.44
C LEU A 32 1.37 5.29 -24.43
N GLY A 33 1.46 4.62 -25.59
CA GLY A 33 1.41 3.16 -25.70
C GLY A 33 0.04 2.51 -25.52
N VAL A 34 -1.05 3.27 -25.63
CA VAL A 34 -2.43 2.79 -25.38
C VAL A 34 -2.83 1.65 -26.30
N TYR A 35 -2.45 1.74 -27.58
CA TYR A 35 -2.71 0.70 -28.59
C TYR A 35 -1.57 -0.31 -28.77
N ARG A 36 -0.51 -0.24 -27.96
CA ARG A 36 0.67 -1.11 -28.08
C ARG A 36 0.39 -2.51 -27.52
N THR A 37 0.62 -3.54 -28.33
CA THR A 37 0.67 -4.95 -27.92
C THR A 37 2.07 -5.25 -27.39
N LEU A 38 2.16 -6.04 -26.31
CA LEU A 38 3.42 -6.45 -25.69
C LEU A 38 3.96 -7.71 -26.36
N GLN A 39 5.27 -7.88 -26.35
CA GLN A 39 5.97 -9.07 -26.82
C GLN A 39 7.01 -9.47 -25.76
N PRO A 40 6.67 -10.36 -24.81
CA PRO A 40 7.57 -10.72 -23.72
C PRO A 40 8.89 -11.33 -24.20
N ILE A 41 10.02 -10.80 -23.73
CA ILE A 41 11.37 -11.14 -24.18
C ILE A 41 12.29 -11.27 -22.96
N ASN A 42 13.11 -12.33 -22.93
CA ASN A 42 14.19 -12.60 -21.95
C ASN A 42 13.81 -12.63 -20.45
N HIS A 43 12.51 -12.62 -20.12
CA HIS A 43 12.00 -12.48 -18.76
C HIS A 43 12.13 -13.71 -17.84
N ASN A 44 12.25 -14.93 -18.40
CA ASN A 44 12.08 -16.19 -17.63
C ASN A 44 13.19 -16.53 -16.60
N ASN A 45 14.32 -15.82 -16.60
CA ASN A 45 15.49 -16.13 -15.76
C ASN A 45 15.76 -15.09 -14.65
N CYS A 46 14.90 -14.10 -14.45
CA CYS A 46 15.09 -13.01 -13.49
C CYS A 46 14.90 -13.46 -12.02
N LYS A 47 15.61 -12.80 -11.08
CA LYS A 47 15.55 -13.09 -9.64
C LYS A 47 15.67 -11.81 -8.81
N ASN A 48 14.82 -11.67 -7.80
CA ASN A 48 14.84 -10.53 -6.86
C ASN A 48 15.95 -10.65 -5.81
N ILE A 49 16.51 -9.50 -5.39
CA ILE A 49 17.57 -9.37 -4.38
C ILE A 49 17.02 -8.53 -3.20
N PRO A 50 16.50 -9.14 -2.12
CA PRO A 50 15.72 -8.44 -1.09
C PRO A 50 16.52 -7.45 -0.22
N GLU A 51 17.85 -7.55 -0.22
CA GLU A 51 18.78 -6.66 0.49
C GLU A 51 18.95 -5.29 -0.19
N LEU A 52 18.51 -5.17 -1.45
CA LEU A 52 18.65 -3.99 -2.31
C LEU A 52 17.27 -3.40 -2.62
N GLN A 53 16.85 -2.43 -1.81
CA GLN A 53 15.52 -1.82 -1.87
C GLN A 53 15.59 -0.35 -2.29
N ALA A 54 14.63 0.08 -3.12
CA ALA A 54 14.50 1.46 -3.60
C ALA A 54 15.80 2.05 -4.21
N CYS A 55 16.59 1.18 -4.85
CA CYS A 55 17.74 1.57 -5.64
C CYS A 55 17.25 2.23 -6.91
N GLU A 56 17.61 3.50 -7.07
CA GLU A 56 17.09 4.33 -8.15
C GLU A 56 18.06 4.28 -9.32
N LYS A 57 19.36 4.55 -9.12
CA LYS A 57 20.42 4.30 -10.11
C LYS A 57 21.23 3.03 -9.85
N ILE A 58 21.63 2.37 -10.94
CA ILE A 58 22.52 1.21 -11.01
C ILE A 58 23.63 1.48 -12.03
N THR A 59 24.88 1.22 -11.68
CA THR A 59 26.05 1.29 -12.60
C THR A 59 26.82 -0.02 -12.53
N ILE A 60 27.29 -0.54 -13.68
CA ILE A 60 27.93 -1.84 -13.78
C ILE A 60 29.35 -1.69 -14.31
N LEU A 61 30.32 -2.28 -13.60
CA LEU A 61 31.70 -2.34 -14.07
C LEU A 61 32.00 -3.64 -14.81
N SER A 62 33.00 -3.60 -15.69
CA SER A 62 33.56 -4.76 -16.40
C SER A 62 34.17 -5.83 -15.48
N SER A 63 34.29 -5.58 -14.17
CA SER A 63 34.76 -6.54 -13.16
C SER A 63 33.66 -7.38 -12.50
N GLY A 64 32.43 -7.38 -13.04
CA GLY A 64 31.31 -8.14 -12.48
C GLY A 64 30.72 -7.57 -11.18
N ILE A 65 31.10 -6.33 -10.81
CA ILE A 65 30.56 -5.65 -9.63
C ILE A 65 29.59 -4.57 -10.09
N ILE A 66 28.35 -4.72 -9.65
CA ILE A 66 27.27 -3.73 -9.78
C ILE A 66 27.36 -2.79 -8.59
N TYR A 67 27.24 -1.48 -8.82
CA TYR A 67 27.09 -0.44 -7.81
C TYR A 67 25.65 0.08 -7.86
N LEU A 68 25.06 0.39 -6.70
CA LEU A 68 23.67 0.83 -6.59
C LEU A 68 23.54 2.02 -5.61
N ALA A 69 22.76 3.02 -6.03
CA ALA A 69 22.35 4.16 -5.22
C ALA A 69 20.98 3.89 -4.57
N CYS A 70 20.99 3.33 -3.36
CA CYS A 70 19.81 2.76 -2.71
C CYS A 70 19.23 3.65 -1.61
N ALA A 71 17.91 3.79 -1.61
CA ALA A 71 17.23 4.50 -0.54
C ALA A 71 17.17 3.67 0.75
N GLY A 72 17.18 4.35 1.91
CA GLY A 72 17.12 3.75 3.23
C GLY A 72 15.86 2.90 3.45
N THR A 73 14.71 3.36 2.94
CA THR A 73 13.48 2.61 2.74
C THR A 73 12.76 3.07 1.46
N ILE A 74 11.78 2.32 0.97
CA ILE A 74 10.92 2.75 -0.16
C ILE A 74 10.19 4.07 0.16
N GLU A 75 10.03 4.42 1.44
CA GLU A 75 9.31 5.63 1.88
C GLU A 75 10.18 6.89 1.90
N SER A 76 11.53 6.78 1.90
CA SER A 76 12.36 7.99 1.72
C SER A 76 12.12 8.58 0.33
N ARG A 77 11.87 7.74 -0.69
CA ARG A 77 11.47 8.15 -2.05
C ARG A 77 10.13 8.89 -2.11
N THR A 78 9.17 8.57 -1.24
CA THR A 78 7.83 9.21 -1.25
C THR A 78 7.71 10.40 -0.33
N THR A 79 8.68 10.61 0.57
CA THR A 79 8.73 11.76 1.50
C THR A 79 9.77 12.79 1.11
N TRP A 80 10.86 12.37 0.45
CA TRP A 80 11.98 13.21 0.06
C TRP A 80 12.53 12.83 -1.32
N MET A 81 11.89 13.33 -2.36
CA MET A 81 12.30 13.24 -3.76
C MET A 81 11.85 14.51 -4.50
N PRO A 82 12.76 15.46 -4.81
CA PRO A 82 12.40 16.74 -5.42
C PRO A 82 11.75 16.61 -6.80
N THR A 83 12.12 15.57 -7.56
CA THR A 83 11.62 15.27 -8.90
C THR A 83 10.15 14.81 -8.89
N LEU A 84 9.65 14.39 -7.72
CA LEU A 84 8.24 14.05 -7.45
C LEU A 84 7.49 15.14 -6.65
N ASP A 85 8.09 16.33 -6.45
CA ASP A 85 7.64 17.41 -5.53
C ASP A 85 7.50 16.95 -4.06
N ALA A 86 8.11 15.80 -3.71
CA ALA A 86 8.11 15.25 -2.36
C ALA A 86 9.20 15.94 -1.52
N LEU A 87 8.82 16.99 -0.79
CA LEU A 87 9.75 17.93 -0.14
C LEU A 87 9.53 18.05 1.38
N ASN A 88 9.38 16.92 2.08
CA ASN A 88 9.22 16.90 3.54
C ASN A 88 10.58 16.92 4.27
N GLU A 89 11.13 18.12 4.47
CA GLU A 89 12.42 18.34 5.15
C GLU A 89 12.50 17.71 6.55
N THR A 90 11.39 17.65 7.28
CA THR A 90 11.35 17.04 8.61
C THR A 90 11.55 15.53 8.54
N ALA A 91 10.89 14.84 7.59
CA ALA A 91 10.97 13.39 7.48
C ALA A 91 12.40 12.91 7.14
N VAL A 92 13.05 13.58 6.19
CA VAL A 92 14.43 13.26 5.77
C VAL A 92 15.48 13.53 6.85
N LEU A 93 15.30 14.58 7.66
CA LEU A 93 16.20 14.89 8.78
C LEU A 93 15.98 14.00 10.01
N THR A 94 14.87 13.26 10.09
CA THR A 94 14.51 12.41 11.25
C THR A 94 14.45 10.90 10.97
N ARG A 95 14.67 10.46 9.72
CA ARG A 95 14.66 9.04 9.33
C ARG A 95 15.78 8.24 10.01
N SER A 96 15.47 6.99 10.34
CA SER A 96 16.37 6.06 11.04
C SER A 96 17.40 5.38 10.15
N ILE A 97 17.16 5.32 8.84
CA ILE A 97 18.06 4.73 7.84
C ILE A 97 18.28 5.79 6.74
N PRO A 98 19.51 6.33 6.57
CA PRO A 98 19.83 7.19 5.45
C PRO A 98 19.94 6.38 4.15
N ASP A 99 19.95 7.06 3.01
CA ASP A 99 20.22 6.40 1.74
C ASP A 99 21.71 5.99 1.68
N TYR A 100 21.99 4.87 1.03
CA TYR A 100 23.28 4.18 1.10
C TYR A 100 23.74 3.71 -0.27
N LEU A 101 25.06 3.68 -0.43
CA LEU A 101 25.69 2.95 -1.52
C LEU A 101 25.77 1.46 -1.19
N ALA A 102 25.53 0.63 -2.20
CA ALA A 102 25.77 -0.80 -2.12
C ALA A 102 26.47 -1.31 -3.38
N THR A 103 27.17 -2.43 -3.24
CA THR A 103 27.65 -3.24 -4.34
C THR A 103 27.00 -4.62 -4.33
N TYR A 104 26.76 -5.17 -5.51
CA TYR A 104 26.39 -6.57 -5.72
C TYR A 104 27.41 -7.22 -6.66
N ASP A 105 28.06 -8.28 -6.19
CA ASP A 105 28.94 -9.13 -6.99
C ASP A 105 28.10 -10.21 -7.70
N ILE A 106 28.10 -10.21 -9.03
CA ILE A 106 27.28 -11.13 -9.82
C ILE A 106 27.77 -12.59 -9.76
N HIS A 107 29.03 -12.82 -9.39
CA HIS A 107 29.64 -14.14 -9.35
C HIS A 107 29.46 -14.83 -8.00
N SER A 108 29.52 -14.08 -6.89
CA SER A 108 29.27 -14.61 -5.54
C SER A 108 27.83 -14.40 -5.06
N GLY A 109 27.07 -13.49 -5.68
CA GLY A 109 25.74 -13.07 -5.22
C GLY A 109 25.77 -12.22 -3.95
N ALA A 110 26.95 -11.74 -3.52
CA ALA A 110 27.11 -11.01 -2.27
C ALA A 110 26.71 -9.54 -2.39
N VAL A 111 25.84 -9.08 -1.48
CA VAL A 111 25.50 -7.66 -1.29
C VAL A 111 26.38 -7.07 -0.18
N THR A 112 27.11 -5.99 -0.49
CA THR A 112 27.92 -5.24 0.48
C THR A 112 27.49 -3.78 0.49
N LYS A 113 27.08 -3.25 1.64
CA LYS A 113 26.82 -1.80 1.79
C LYS A 113 28.15 -1.06 2.00
N LEU A 114 28.40 -0.01 1.22
CA LEU A 114 29.65 0.73 1.29
C LEU A 114 29.61 1.73 2.45
N ASN A 115 30.60 1.65 3.34
CA ASN A 115 30.78 2.65 4.39
C ASN A 115 31.34 3.95 3.77
N VAL A 116 30.58 5.04 3.83
CA VAL A 116 31.02 6.34 3.29
C VAL A 116 31.82 7.09 4.36
N VAL A 117 33.11 7.28 4.10
CA VAL A 117 34.09 7.83 5.03
C VAL A 117 34.40 9.28 4.66
N GLY A 118 34.46 10.18 5.65
CA GLY A 118 34.91 11.56 5.47
C GLY A 118 33.83 12.58 5.09
N LEU A 119 32.61 12.17 4.73
CA LEU A 119 31.49 13.09 4.53
C LEU A 119 31.05 13.69 5.88
N THR A 120 31.25 15.00 6.07
CA THR A 120 30.96 15.69 7.35
C THR A 120 29.63 16.46 7.37
N ASP A 121 28.81 16.42 6.32
CA ASP A 121 27.52 17.12 6.31
C ASP A 121 26.48 16.36 7.15
N PRO A 122 25.89 16.96 8.21
CA PRO A 122 24.96 16.28 9.10
C PRO A 122 23.64 15.89 8.44
N ARG A 123 23.36 16.35 7.21
CA ARG A 123 22.17 15.97 6.42
C ARG A 123 22.31 14.63 5.69
N GLY A 124 23.51 14.06 5.68
CA GLY A 124 23.79 12.75 5.09
C GLY A 124 23.55 12.65 3.58
N LEU A 125 23.30 11.42 3.12
CA LEU A 125 23.11 11.08 1.71
C LEU A 125 21.64 10.90 1.34
N ASN A 126 21.22 11.53 0.25
CA ASN A 126 19.85 11.54 -0.28
C ASN A 126 19.92 11.21 -1.77
N LEU A 127 20.16 9.93 -2.07
CA LEU A 127 20.81 9.50 -3.31
C LEU A 127 19.83 9.33 -4.48
N HIS A 128 19.99 10.15 -5.52
CA HIS A 128 19.31 9.95 -6.81
C HIS A 128 20.32 9.32 -7.80
N GLY A 129 20.48 9.89 -9.00
CA GLY A 129 21.48 9.47 -9.98
C GLY A 129 22.90 9.30 -9.44
N MET A 130 23.66 8.45 -10.14
CA MET A 130 25.02 8.02 -9.77
C MET A 130 25.79 7.60 -11.02
N ASP A 131 27.11 7.82 -11.01
CA ASP A 131 28.02 7.13 -11.91
C ASP A 131 29.23 6.55 -11.16
N VAL A 132 29.83 5.51 -11.72
CA VAL A 132 31.02 4.82 -11.19
C VAL A 132 31.98 4.53 -12.31
N VAL A 133 33.08 5.29 -12.38
CA VAL A 133 34.05 5.24 -13.48
C VAL A 133 35.45 4.83 -13.00
N PRO A 134 36.23 4.09 -13.80
CA PRO A 134 37.64 3.82 -13.49
C PRO A 134 38.47 5.10 -13.36
N ASP A 135 39.45 5.09 -12.47
CA ASP A 135 40.47 6.13 -12.43
C ASP A 135 41.43 6.01 -13.64
N GLU A 136 41.74 7.13 -14.30
CA GLU A 136 42.64 7.20 -15.46
C GLU A 136 44.09 6.75 -15.18
N THR A 137 44.50 6.71 -13.91
CA THR A 137 45.89 6.48 -13.46
C THR A 137 46.08 5.24 -12.59
N ASP A 138 45.08 4.84 -11.81
CA ASP A 138 45.07 3.61 -11.00
C ASP A 138 43.89 2.70 -11.42
N PRO A 139 44.12 1.65 -12.24
CA PRO A 139 43.05 0.78 -12.73
C PRO A 139 42.39 -0.09 -11.63
N THR A 140 42.86 -0.03 -10.39
CA THR A 140 42.19 -0.64 -9.23
C THR A 140 41.30 0.35 -8.46
N ALA A 141 41.49 1.66 -8.67
CA ALA A 141 40.67 2.71 -8.11
C ALA A 141 39.47 3.06 -9.01
N LEU A 142 38.45 3.66 -8.39
CA LEU A 142 37.20 4.07 -9.00
C LEU A 142 36.79 5.42 -8.43
N TRP A 143 36.24 6.29 -9.27
CA TRP A 143 35.50 7.47 -8.86
C TRP A 143 34.01 7.13 -8.80
N ILE A 144 33.33 7.60 -7.75
CA ILE A 144 31.87 7.54 -7.64
C ILE A 144 31.36 8.98 -7.61
N TYR A 145 30.42 9.29 -8.50
CA TYR A 145 29.72 10.56 -8.58
C TYR A 145 28.28 10.34 -8.14
N LEU A 146 27.76 11.13 -7.19
CA LEU A 146 26.40 10.98 -6.64
C LEU A 146 25.61 12.27 -6.71
N VAL A 147 24.36 12.18 -7.14
CA VAL A 147 23.36 13.21 -6.89
C VAL A 147 22.85 13.07 -5.46
N ASN A 148 23.10 14.08 -4.61
CA ASN A 148 22.60 14.14 -3.23
C ASN A 148 21.63 15.32 -3.07
N HIS A 149 20.34 15.02 -2.96
CA HIS A 149 19.32 16.03 -2.65
C HIS A 149 19.32 16.39 -1.16
N ARG A 150 20.28 17.18 -0.67
CA ARG A 150 20.28 17.60 0.75
C ARG A 150 19.07 18.51 1.05
N PRO A 151 18.47 18.46 2.24
CA PRO A 151 17.50 19.47 2.73
C PRO A 151 18.11 20.87 2.74
N GLN A 152 17.27 21.91 2.73
CA GLN A 152 17.74 23.30 2.80
C GLN A 152 18.41 23.61 4.15
N VAL A 153 19.23 24.65 4.14
CA VAL A 153 19.80 25.25 5.38
C VAL A 153 18.89 26.36 5.91
N ASP A 154 18.04 26.92 5.04
CA ASP A 154 17.10 27.99 5.33
C ASP A 154 15.68 27.54 4.96
N SER A 155 14.82 27.41 5.97
CA SER A 155 13.41 27.00 5.85
C SER A 155 12.52 27.97 5.09
N ALA A 156 13.01 29.16 4.72
CA ALA A 156 12.31 30.07 3.81
C ALA A 156 12.47 29.67 2.33
N GLN A 157 13.41 28.79 1.99
CA GLN A 157 13.60 28.26 0.63
C GLN A 157 12.81 26.98 0.41
N ARG A 158 12.46 26.70 -0.86
CA ARG A 158 11.63 25.55 -1.25
C ARG A 158 12.31 24.74 -2.35
N GLY A 159 12.08 23.42 -2.35
CA GLY A 159 12.88 22.46 -3.12
C GLY A 159 14.21 22.14 -2.41
N ALA A 160 14.91 21.09 -2.84
CA ALA A 160 16.15 20.65 -2.18
C ALA A 160 17.35 21.61 -2.39
N ASN A 161 18.33 21.47 -1.51
CA ASN A 161 19.72 21.90 -1.71
C ASN A 161 20.49 20.76 -2.38
N SER A 162 20.15 20.49 -3.65
CA SER A 162 20.79 19.45 -4.46
C SER A 162 22.28 19.76 -4.69
N VAL A 163 23.13 18.74 -4.51
CA VAL A 163 24.58 18.79 -4.73
C VAL A 163 25.07 17.54 -5.44
N ILE A 164 26.28 17.59 -5.98
CA ILE A 164 27.01 16.40 -6.42
C ILE A 164 28.08 16.05 -5.38
N GLU A 165 28.08 14.81 -4.89
CA GLU A 165 29.21 14.27 -4.13
C GLU A 165 30.18 13.57 -5.09
N ILE A 166 31.47 13.76 -4.88
CA ILE A 166 32.53 13.02 -5.56
C ILE A 166 33.30 12.23 -4.50
N LEU A 167 33.33 10.91 -4.68
CA LEU A 167 33.98 9.95 -3.79
C LEU A 167 34.98 9.10 -4.57
N LYS A 168 35.89 8.45 -3.86
CA LYS A 168 36.85 7.49 -4.39
C LYS A 168 36.78 6.17 -3.66
N THR A 169 36.93 5.06 -4.38
CA THR A 169 37.00 3.72 -3.80
C THR A 169 37.99 2.83 -4.58
N ARG A 170 38.14 1.58 -4.16
CA ARG A 170 38.86 0.52 -4.89
C ARG A 170 37.90 -0.61 -5.24
N LYS A 171 38.15 -1.28 -6.36
CA LYS A 171 37.35 -2.43 -6.83
C LYS A 171 37.25 -3.49 -5.73
N GLY A 172 36.02 -3.78 -5.28
CA GLY A 172 35.74 -4.76 -4.22
C GLY A 172 35.94 -4.27 -2.78
N ALA A 173 36.20 -2.98 -2.55
CA ALA A 173 36.30 -2.42 -1.21
C ALA A 173 34.90 -2.15 -0.60
N GLY A 174 34.72 -2.47 0.68
CA GLY A 174 33.48 -2.19 1.43
C GLY A 174 33.31 -0.73 1.91
N TYR A 175 33.98 0.24 1.27
CA TYR A 175 33.97 1.65 1.66
C TYR A 175 34.05 2.58 0.44
N ALA A 176 33.71 3.85 0.63
CA ALA A 176 33.99 4.92 -0.31
C ALA A 176 34.43 6.18 0.46
N GLU A 177 35.57 6.76 0.08
CA GLU A 177 36.12 7.97 0.70
C GLU A 177 35.55 9.21 0.00
N TRP A 178 34.88 10.09 0.73
CA TRP A 178 34.43 11.37 0.22
C TRP A 178 35.63 12.27 -0.10
N VAL A 179 35.63 12.89 -1.28
CA VAL A 179 36.72 13.74 -1.78
C VAL A 179 36.29 15.20 -1.86
N GLN A 180 35.11 15.48 -2.42
CA GLN A 180 34.55 16.84 -2.48
C GLN A 180 33.03 16.82 -2.70
N THR A 181 32.38 17.94 -2.37
CA THR A 181 31.00 18.25 -2.78
C THR A 181 31.05 19.41 -3.78
N VAL A 182 30.32 19.30 -4.88
CA VAL A 182 30.17 20.37 -5.88
C VAL A 182 28.71 20.87 -5.87
N GLN A 183 28.53 22.19 -5.83
CA GLN A 183 27.21 22.83 -5.75
C GLN A 183 27.22 24.17 -6.49
N ASP A 184 26.29 24.37 -7.43
CA ASP A 184 25.89 25.70 -7.91
C ASP A 184 24.37 25.74 -8.12
N ALA A 185 23.67 26.46 -7.23
CA ALA A 185 22.21 26.52 -7.18
C ALA A 185 21.55 27.23 -8.39
N ARG A 186 22.33 27.73 -9.36
CA ARG A 186 21.85 28.32 -10.61
C ARG A 186 21.74 27.29 -11.75
N VAL A 187 22.46 26.18 -11.66
CA VAL A 187 22.52 25.13 -12.70
C VAL A 187 22.20 23.73 -12.17
N MET A 188 22.44 23.47 -10.88
CA MET A 188 21.99 22.27 -10.16
C MET A 188 20.66 22.59 -9.47
N VAL A 189 19.56 22.45 -10.21
CA VAL A 189 18.21 22.84 -9.77
C VAL A 189 17.47 21.62 -9.23
N THR A 190 17.27 20.63 -10.08
CA THR A 190 16.70 19.31 -9.77
C THR A 190 17.50 18.24 -10.51
N PRO A 191 18.80 18.07 -10.18
CA PRO A 191 19.66 17.12 -10.88
C PRO A 191 19.06 15.72 -10.81
N ASN A 192 18.98 15.03 -11.94
CA ASN A 192 18.46 13.67 -12.01
C ASN A 192 19.60 12.66 -12.13
N ASP A 193 20.17 12.55 -13.33
CA ASP A 193 21.23 11.60 -13.65
C ASP A 193 22.59 12.31 -13.84
N ILE A 194 23.68 11.54 -13.74
CA ILE A 194 25.06 12.03 -13.80
C ILE A 194 25.98 11.04 -14.55
N VAL A 195 27.02 11.56 -15.21
CA VAL A 195 28.12 10.82 -15.84
C VAL A 195 29.45 11.47 -15.45
N GLY A 196 30.44 10.67 -15.04
CA GLY A 196 31.72 11.13 -14.48
C GLY A 196 32.92 11.01 -15.43
N GLY A 197 33.94 11.86 -15.22
CA GLY A 197 35.27 11.72 -15.84
C GLY A 197 36.22 10.87 -14.99
N GLY A 198 37.10 10.07 -15.63
CA GLY A 198 38.03 9.18 -14.92
C GLY A 198 39.16 9.90 -14.15
N ASN A 199 39.28 11.22 -14.33
CA ASN A 199 40.20 12.10 -13.62
C ASN A 199 39.65 12.69 -12.30
N GLY A 200 38.37 12.47 -11.98
CA GLY A 200 37.75 12.95 -10.74
C GLY A 200 37.45 14.46 -10.68
N LYS A 201 37.55 15.18 -11.81
CA LYS A 201 37.43 16.66 -11.88
C LYS A 201 36.31 17.16 -12.76
N GLU A 202 35.88 16.38 -13.75
CA GLU A 202 34.76 16.69 -14.64
C GLU A 202 33.62 15.68 -14.51
N PHE A 203 32.42 16.14 -14.83
CA PHE A 203 31.18 15.35 -14.89
C PHE A 203 30.09 16.15 -15.62
N TRP A 204 29.06 15.46 -16.09
CA TRP A 204 27.89 16.02 -16.75
C TRP A 204 26.63 15.50 -16.05
N PHE A 205 25.58 16.32 -15.94
CA PHE A 205 24.34 15.95 -15.25
C PHE A 205 23.11 16.55 -15.96
N THR A 206 21.95 15.93 -15.78
CA THR A 206 20.64 16.41 -16.26
C THR A 206 19.87 17.09 -15.13
N ASN A 207 18.92 17.99 -15.43
CA ASN A 207 17.88 18.41 -14.48
C ASN A 207 16.51 17.95 -15.00
N ASP A 208 15.60 17.53 -14.12
CA ASP A 208 14.22 17.18 -14.51
C ASP A 208 13.31 18.41 -14.70
N ASN A 209 13.56 19.46 -13.91
CA ASN A 209 12.75 20.68 -13.90
C ASN A 209 13.66 21.91 -13.91
N GLY A 210 13.28 22.91 -14.71
CA GLY A 210 13.91 24.23 -14.78
C GLY A 210 13.63 25.12 -13.57
N ALA A 211 12.91 24.63 -12.57
CA ALA A 211 12.64 25.29 -11.30
C ALA A 211 12.76 24.29 -10.14
N LYS A 212 13.07 24.78 -8.93
CA LYS A 212 13.18 23.96 -7.70
C LYS A 212 11.85 23.35 -7.23
N VAL A 213 10.72 23.83 -7.76
CA VAL A 213 9.35 23.38 -7.48
C VAL A 213 8.48 23.60 -8.72
N GLY A 214 7.55 22.68 -8.99
CA GLY A 214 6.61 22.78 -10.10
C GLY A 214 7.14 22.38 -11.48
N TRP A 215 6.20 22.08 -12.38
CA TRP A 215 6.41 21.35 -13.64
C TRP A 215 6.87 22.26 -14.80
N ALA A 216 7.83 23.15 -14.55
CA ALA A 216 8.34 24.08 -15.55
C ALA A 216 9.63 23.54 -16.19
N SER A 217 9.56 23.16 -17.46
CA SER A 217 10.75 22.84 -18.27
C SER A 217 11.62 24.09 -18.46
N ASP A 218 12.94 23.96 -18.37
CA ASP A 218 13.82 25.00 -18.91
C ASP A 218 13.81 25.01 -20.45
N GLY A 219 14.26 26.11 -21.04
CA GLY A 219 14.38 26.28 -22.48
C GLY A 219 15.71 25.75 -23.04
N SER A 220 16.12 24.55 -22.62
CA SER A 220 17.39 23.95 -23.04
C SER A 220 17.52 23.78 -24.56
N ILE A 221 18.70 24.09 -25.08
CA ILE A 221 18.98 24.05 -26.52
C ILE A 221 19.26 22.60 -26.92
N VAL A 222 18.28 21.95 -27.55
CA VAL A 222 18.41 20.61 -28.12
C VAL A 222 19.42 20.64 -29.28
N VAL A 223 20.65 20.19 -29.03
CA VAL A 223 21.74 20.13 -30.02
C VAL A 223 21.47 19.07 -31.10
N GLY A 224 20.67 18.06 -30.78
CA GLY A 224 20.12 17.07 -31.70
C GLY A 224 19.08 16.19 -30.99
N SER A 225 18.13 15.64 -31.73
CA SER A 225 17.09 14.75 -31.19
C SER A 225 16.89 13.52 -32.05
N TYR A 226 17.11 12.34 -31.49
CA TYR A 226 16.82 11.06 -32.13
C TYR A 226 15.53 10.49 -31.55
N ARG A 227 14.59 10.09 -32.41
CA ARG A 227 13.27 9.60 -31.98
C ARG A 227 13.33 8.09 -31.74
N VAL A 228 13.30 7.71 -30.46
CA VAL A 228 12.97 6.34 -30.02
C VAL A 228 11.45 6.15 -29.96
N ASP A 229 10.99 4.92 -30.14
CA ASP A 229 9.55 4.58 -30.15
C ASP A 229 8.94 4.36 -28.75
N LEU A 230 9.75 4.51 -27.69
CA LEU A 230 9.37 4.34 -26.30
C LEU A 230 9.81 5.56 -25.47
N PRO A 231 8.96 6.07 -24.57
CA PRO A 231 9.41 6.91 -23.47
C PRO A 231 10.44 6.17 -22.62
N LEU A 232 11.52 6.85 -22.27
CA LEU A 232 12.63 6.34 -21.48
C LEU A 232 12.64 6.98 -20.09
N ASP A 233 13.32 6.31 -19.15
CA ASP A 233 13.64 6.83 -17.82
C ASP A 233 15.17 6.99 -17.74
N ASN A 234 15.87 6.21 -16.91
CA ASN A 234 17.33 6.24 -16.81
C ASN A 234 18.08 5.56 -17.96
N LEU A 235 19.29 6.06 -18.23
CA LEU A 235 20.27 5.50 -19.17
C LEU A 235 21.50 4.95 -18.42
N VAL A 236 22.10 3.87 -18.92
CA VAL A 236 23.32 3.26 -18.37
C VAL A 236 24.22 2.82 -19.52
N LEU A 237 25.51 3.19 -19.51
CA LEU A 237 26.45 2.72 -20.52
C LEU A 237 26.91 1.28 -20.21
N SER A 238 26.78 0.38 -21.18
CA SER A 238 27.24 -1.00 -21.12
C SER A 238 28.73 -1.09 -21.48
N ALA A 239 29.40 -2.15 -21.02
CA ALA A 239 30.83 -2.38 -21.24
C ALA A 239 31.22 -2.65 -22.71
N ASP A 240 30.23 -2.86 -23.59
CA ASP A 240 30.37 -2.95 -25.05
C ASP A 240 30.20 -1.61 -25.78
N GLY A 241 29.98 -0.50 -25.04
CA GLY A 241 29.73 0.83 -25.58
C GLY A 241 28.27 1.10 -25.95
N SER A 242 27.36 0.13 -25.81
CA SER A 242 25.93 0.35 -26.03
C SER A 242 25.27 1.07 -24.84
N ILE A 243 24.26 1.90 -25.11
CA ILE A 243 23.46 2.54 -24.06
C ILE A 243 22.27 1.63 -23.75
N ILE A 244 22.15 1.19 -22.49
CA ILE A 244 21.00 0.50 -21.95
C ILE A 244 20.02 1.54 -21.40
N ALA A 245 18.74 1.45 -21.75
CA ALA A 245 17.72 2.39 -21.33
C ALA A 245 16.52 1.66 -20.72
N ALA A 246 16.11 2.08 -19.51
CA ALA A 246 14.81 1.71 -18.96
C ALA A 246 13.70 2.42 -19.74
N ALA A 247 12.61 1.71 -20.04
CA ALA A 247 11.58 2.18 -20.97
C ALA A 247 10.16 1.76 -20.56
N PHE A 248 9.18 2.59 -20.92
CA PHE A 248 7.77 2.40 -20.55
C PHE A 248 6.88 2.06 -21.77
N PRO A 249 6.59 0.77 -22.07
CA PRO A 249 5.70 0.38 -23.16
C PRO A 249 4.30 0.98 -23.10
N LYS A 250 3.82 1.35 -21.90
CA LYS A 250 2.48 1.90 -21.65
C LYS A 250 2.52 3.04 -20.63
N LEU A 251 3.19 4.15 -20.98
CA LEU A 251 3.40 5.31 -20.10
C LEU A 251 2.11 5.86 -19.47
N HIS A 252 0.93 5.74 -20.11
CA HIS A 252 -0.34 6.13 -19.48
C HIS A 252 -0.61 5.43 -18.14
N LEU A 253 -0.11 4.20 -17.96
CA LEU A 253 -0.24 3.45 -16.70
C LEU A 253 0.71 3.96 -15.60
N LEU A 254 1.77 4.73 -15.92
CA LEU A 254 2.71 5.28 -14.92
C LEU A 254 1.99 6.14 -13.88
N GLY A 255 1.14 7.07 -14.32
CA GLY A 255 0.37 7.92 -13.42
C GLY A 255 -0.70 7.16 -12.61
N GLU A 256 -1.23 6.06 -13.16
CA GLU A 256 -2.22 5.20 -12.51
C GLU A 256 -1.57 4.17 -11.56
N THR A 257 -0.25 4.00 -11.63
CA THR A 257 0.46 2.92 -10.93
C THR A 257 1.54 3.42 -9.96
N MET A 258 2.23 4.54 -10.23
CA MET A 258 3.04 5.25 -9.21
C MET A 258 2.17 5.74 -8.04
N ARG A 259 0.93 6.12 -8.35
CA ARG A 259 -0.09 6.42 -7.34
C ARG A 259 -0.73 5.12 -6.85
N ASN A 260 0.04 4.05 -6.55
CA ASN A 260 -0.49 2.68 -6.38
C ASN A 260 0.53 1.61 -5.81
N VAL A 261 0.07 0.53 -5.12
CA VAL A 261 0.78 -0.67 -4.47
C VAL A 261 1.93 -1.45 -5.22
N SER A 262 1.94 -2.59 -5.99
CA SER A 262 1.16 -3.84 -6.43
C SER A 262 0.28 -4.14 -7.74
N MET A 263 0.13 -3.31 -8.80
CA MET A 263 -0.57 -3.51 -10.12
C MET A 263 0.58 -3.59 -11.11
N THR A 264 0.40 -4.34 -12.19
CA THR A 264 1.46 -4.47 -13.19
C THR A 264 1.24 -3.50 -14.35
N ALA A 265 2.16 -2.55 -14.54
CA ALA A 265 2.36 -1.99 -15.86
C ALA A 265 3.59 -2.63 -16.52
N PRO A 266 3.59 -2.72 -17.85
CA PRO A 266 4.73 -3.25 -18.59
C PRO A 266 5.99 -2.41 -18.39
N SER A 267 7.11 -3.12 -18.34
CA SER A 267 8.45 -2.53 -18.34
C SER A 267 9.25 -3.12 -19.49
N ALA A 268 10.04 -2.30 -20.17
CA ALA A 268 10.95 -2.76 -21.23
C ALA A 268 12.35 -2.18 -21.03
N VAL A 269 13.32 -2.82 -21.68
CA VAL A 269 14.70 -2.34 -21.71
C VAL A 269 15.17 -2.31 -23.17
N LEU A 270 15.71 -1.15 -23.58
CA LEU A 270 16.34 -0.98 -24.88
C LEU A 270 17.86 -1.06 -24.76
N ARG A 271 18.49 -1.61 -25.79
CA ARG A 271 19.92 -1.45 -26.10
C ARG A 271 20.02 -0.54 -27.33
N ILE A 272 20.74 0.56 -27.20
CA ILE A 272 21.04 1.50 -28.27
C ILE A 272 22.52 1.35 -28.60
N SER A 273 22.82 0.97 -29.84
CA SER A 273 24.17 0.67 -30.32
C SER A 273 24.55 1.57 -31.49
N ASP A 274 25.85 1.59 -31.81
CA ASP A 274 26.47 2.54 -32.75
C ASP A 274 25.72 2.68 -34.08
N ALA A 275 25.89 3.84 -34.70
CA ALA A 275 25.20 4.18 -35.93
C ALA A 275 25.58 3.23 -37.09
N THR A 276 24.56 2.75 -37.79
CA THR A 276 24.75 2.16 -39.14
C THR A 276 25.32 3.21 -40.10
N LEU A 277 25.83 2.77 -41.26
CA LEU A 277 26.44 3.63 -42.29
C LEU A 277 25.54 4.81 -42.76
N ASP A 278 24.24 4.76 -42.48
CA ASP A 278 23.25 5.82 -42.72
C ASP A 278 23.21 6.92 -41.64
N GLY A 279 24.01 6.83 -40.57
CA GLY A 279 23.95 7.75 -39.42
C GLY A 279 22.78 7.49 -38.46
N LYS A 280 22.26 6.25 -38.42
CA LYS A 280 21.13 5.83 -37.56
C LYS A 280 21.60 4.82 -36.53
N TYR A 281 21.51 5.16 -35.24
CA TYR A 281 21.72 4.24 -34.13
C TYR A 281 20.83 2.99 -34.24
N ASN A 282 21.39 1.83 -33.93
CA ASN A 282 20.65 0.57 -33.92
C ASN A 282 19.99 0.35 -32.54
N VAL A 283 18.66 0.34 -32.51
CA VAL A 283 17.86 0.24 -31.29
C VAL A 283 17.19 -1.13 -31.20
N GLU A 284 17.64 -1.95 -30.25
CA GLU A 284 17.15 -3.30 -29.98
C GLU A 284 16.33 -3.31 -28.68
N LYS A 285 15.21 -4.06 -28.63
CA LYS A 285 14.49 -4.31 -27.38
C LYS A 285 14.97 -5.62 -26.76
N ILE A 286 15.76 -5.53 -25.69
CA ILE A 286 16.42 -6.68 -25.05
C ILE A 286 15.60 -7.31 -23.93
N TYR A 287 14.55 -6.65 -23.45
CA TYR A 287 13.59 -7.16 -22.47
C TYR A 287 12.24 -6.48 -22.63
N GLU A 288 11.16 -7.22 -22.41
CA GLU A 288 9.82 -6.70 -22.15
C GLU A 288 9.06 -7.70 -21.27
N ASP A 289 8.32 -7.19 -20.30
CA ASP A 289 7.46 -7.93 -19.38
C ASP A 289 6.13 -7.20 -19.22
N ASP A 290 5.06 -7.89 -18.79
CA ASP A 290 3.76 -7.26 -18.50
C ASP A 290 3.74 -6.54 -17.14
N GLY A 291 4.81 -6.71 -16.36
CA GLY A 291 5.05 -6.14 -15.04
C GLY A 291 4.93 -7.15 -13.90
N GLN A 292 4.57 -8.41 -14.16
CA GLN A 292 4.49 -9.45 -13.12
C GLN A 292 5.84 -9.84 -12.53
N LEU A 293 6.94 -9.70 -13.29
CA LEU A 293 8.30 -9.82 -12.77
C LEU A 293 8.87 -8.47 -12.32
N GLY A 294 8.45 -7.39 -12.97
CA GLY A 294 9.16 -6.11 -12.90
C GLY A 294 8.36 -4.85 -13.27
N SER A 295 7.16 -4.65 -12.73
CA SER A 295 6.31 -3.46 -13.00
C SER A 295 6.90 -2.16 -12.47
N PHE A 296 7.27 -1.24 -13.36
CA PHE A 296 8.06 -0.03 -13.09
C PHE A 296 9.53 -0.29 -12.79
N ALA A 297 10.19 -0.91 -13.77
CA ALA A 297 11.63 -0.77 -13.95
C ALA A 297 11.97 0.70 -14.29
N THR A 298 12.29 1.52 -13.28
CA THR A 298 12.84 2.87 -13.48
C THR A 298 14.29 2.83 -13.97
N THR A 299 15.00 1.76 -13.65
CA THR A 299 16.39 1.52 -14.03
C THR A 299 16.60 0.06 -14.42
N ALA A 300 17.46 -0.15 -15.40
CA ALA A 300 17.93 -1.45 -15.84
C ALA A 300 19.37 -1.34 -16.33
N ALA A 301 20.19 -2.36 -16.10
CA ALA A 301 21.60 -2.40 -16.51
C ALA A 301 22.02 -3.82 -16.88
N MET A 302 22.96 -3.94 -17.83
CA MET A 302 23.47 -5.22 -18.34
C MET A 302 24.87 -5.53 -17.83
N HIS A 303 25.13 -6.79 -17.44
CA HIS A 303 26.49 -7.34 -17.37
C HIS A 303 26.57 -8.64 -18.18
N GLY A 304 27.39 -8.65 -19.24
CA GLY A 304 27.38 -9.75 -20.21
C GLY A 304 25.97 -9.97 -20.74
N ASP A 305 25.40 -11.14 -20.44
CA ASP A 305 24.06 -11.55 -20.86
C ASP A 305 22.96 -11.40 -19.77
N THR A 306 23.21 -10.68 -18.66
CA THR A 306 22.31 -10.63 -17.47
C THR A 306 21.76 -9.24 -17.12
N LEU A 307 20.51 -9.16 -16.61
CA LEU A 307 19.66 -7.96 -16.44
C LEU A 307 18.90 -7.92 -15.07
N TYR A 308 18.54 -6.73 -14.54
CA TYR A 308 18.04 -6.49 -13.15
C TYR A 308 16.96 -5.36 -13.04
N ILE A 309 15.90 -5.50 -12.17
CA ILE A 309 14.64 -4.68 -12.13
C ILE A 309 13.94 -4.62 -10.70
N HIS A 310 13.02 -3.65 -10.42
CA HIS A 310 12.20 -3.43 -9.17
C HIS A 310 10.68 -3.09 -9.42
N VAL A 311 9.79 -2.99 -8.38
CA VAL A 311 8.28 -3.01 -8.55
C VAL A 311 7.34 -2.09 -7.69
N VAL A 312 6.26 -1.53 -8.30
CA VAL A 312 5.15 -0.68 -7.72
C VAL A 312 3.73 -0.94 -8.37
N GLY A 313 2.56 -0.55 -7.75
CA GLY A 313 1.16 -0.53 -8.31
C GLY A 313 -0.33 -0.87 -7.75
N ILE A 314 -0.80 -1.57 -6.66
CA ILE A 314 -2.26 -1.93 -6.36
C ILE A 314 -3.09 -1.20 -5.27
N GLY A 315 -2.53 -0.73 -4.14
CA GLY A 315 -3.37 -0.33 -2.97
C GLY A 315 -4.27 0.89 -3.19
N LEU A 316 -4.07 1.61 -4.29
CA LEU A 316 -4.82 2.77 -4.74
C LEU A 316 -5.60 2.51 -6.05
N PHE A 317 -5.52 1.31 -6.65
CA PHE A 317 -6.52 0.81 -7.60
C PHE A 317 -7.86 0.75 -6.88
N PHE A 318 -7.83 0.31 -5.62
CA PHE A 318 -8.96 0.38 -4.72
C PHE A 318 -9.38 1.83 -4.45
N SER A 319 -8.45 2.73 -4.14
CA SER A 319 -8.77 4.17 -3.96
C SER A 319 -9.38 4.79 -5.22
N ALA A 320 -8.84 4.52 -6.41
CA ALA A 320 -9.35 5.00 -7.69
C ALA A 320 -10.75 4.44 -8.01
N PHE A 321 -10.98 3.15 -7.70
CA PHE A 321 -12.30 2.53 -7.82
C PHE A 321 -13.32 3.18 -6.85
N MET A 322 -12.95 3.43 -5.58
CA MET A 322 -13.85 4.09 -4.62
C MET A 322 -14.06 5.58 -4.93
N LEU A 323 -13.04 6.27 -5.47
CA LEU A 323 -13.17 7.63 -6.01
C LEU A 323 -14.12 7.66 -7.21
N CYS A 324 -14.05 6.68 -8.12
CA CYS A 324 -14.96 6.54 -9.24
C CYS A 324 -16.41 6.31 -8.77
N LEU A 325 -16.64 5.40 -7.82
CA LEU A 325 -17.96 5.18 -7.21
C LEU A 325 -18.48 6.43 -6.48
N THR A 326 -17.61 7.18 -5.80
CA THR A 326 -17.94 8.46 -5.15
C THR A 326 -18.32 9.52 -6.18
N TRP A 327 -17.58 9.62 -7.29
CA TRP A 327 -17.88 10.53 -8.40
C TRP A 327 -19.22 10.18 -9.07
N ILE A 328 -19.51 8.89 -9.32
CA ILE A 328 -20.81 8.43 -9.82
C ILE A 328 -21.92 8.82 -8.83
N GLN A 329 -21.73 8.59 -7.53
CA GLN A 329 -22.73 8.97 -6.51
C GLN A 329 -23.00 10.48 -6.53
N ALA A 330 -21.97 11.31 -6.52
CA ALA A 330 -22.10 12.77 -6.55
C ALA A 330 -22.66 13.30 -7.88
N ARG A 331 -22.40 12.62 -9.01
CA ARG A 331 -22.87 13.02 -10.34
C ARG A 331 -24.32 12.64 -10.63
N TYR A 332 -24.82 11.54 -10.05
CA TYR A 332 -26.14 10.96 -10.36
C TYR A 332 -27.12 10.93 -9.17
N THR A 333 -26.72 11.39 -7.98
CA THR A 333 -27.62 11.52 -6.82
C THR A 333 -27.51 12.91 -6.18
N GLY A 334 -28.55 13.34 -5.46
CA GLY A 334 -28.58 14.62 -4.75
C GLY A 334 -27.75 14.65 -3.46
N PHE A 335 -26.70 13.83 -3.34
CA PHE A 335 -25.90 13.66 -2.11
C PHE A 335 -24.42 13.90 -2.41
N SER A 336 -23.98 15.13 -2.19
CA SER A 336 -22.57 15.56 -2.35
C SER A 336 -21.83 15.52 -1.01
N PRO A 337 -20.61 14.97 -0.94
CA PRO A 337 -19.77 15.02 0.28
C PRO A 337 -19.28 16.44 0.61
N SER A 338 -19.54 17.44 -0.25
CA SER A 338 -19.20 18.85 -0.02
C SER A 338 -20.06 19.58 1.01
N ASN A 339 -20.96 18.88 1.71
CA ASN A 339 -21.72 19.41 2.84
C ASN A 339 -21.37 18.60 4.10
N SER A 340 -21.13 19.27 5.22
CA SER A 340 -20.63 18.64 6.45
C SER A 340 -21.59 17.60 7.05
N GLU A 341 -22.91 17.79 6.92
CA GLU A 341 -23.92 16.79 7.36
C GLU A 341 -24.03 15.58 6.42
N GLU A 342 -23.66 15.71 5.15
CA GLU A 342 -23.49 14.55 4.29
C GLU A 342 -22.15 13.84 4.58
N PHE A 343 -21.08 14.62 4.79
CA PHE A 343 -19.74 14.10 5.08
C PHE A 343 -19.66 13.32 6.39
N SER A 344 -20.14 13.87 7.52
CA SER A 344 -20.12 13.18 8.81
C SER A 344 -21.33 12.28 9.03
N SER A 345 -22.52 12.73 8.64
CA SER A 345 -23.78 12.10 9.07
C SER A 345 -24.51 11.33 7.97
N ALA A 346 -24.03 11.34 6.71
CA ALA A 346 -24.74 10.80 5.54
C ALA A 346 -26.22 11.27 5.44
N SER A 347 -26.46 12.54 5.81
CA SER A 347 -27.79 13.14 6.00
C SER A 347 -28.74 12.34 6.90
N ARG A 348 -28.21 11.51 7.81
CA ARG A 348 -28.94 10.60 8.73
C ARG A 348 -29.94 9.69 8.01
N SER A 349 -29.68 9.39 6.73
CA SER A 349 -30.67 8.92 5.76
C SER A 349 -30.51 7.45 5.32
N VAL A 350 -29.54 6.73 5.87
CA VAL A 350 -29.09 5.44 5.32
C VAL A 350 -30.07 4.30 5.63
N LYS A 351 -30.33 3.44 4.63
CA LYS A 351 -31.21 2.25 4.72
C LYS A 351 -30.60 1.15 5.60
N PRO A 352 -31.41 0.33 6.30
CA PRO A 352 -30.91 -0.58 7.32
C PRO A 352 -29.99 -1.70 6.80
N GLY A 353 -30.17 -2.18 5.57
CA GLY A 353 -29.26 -3.18 4.99
C GLY A 353 -27.83 -2.65 4.77
N LEU A 354 -27.71 -1.39 4.35
CA LEU A 354 -26.40 -0.76 4.14
C LEU A 354 -25.71 -0.42 5.48
N ILE A 355 -26.48 -0.01 6.50
CA ILE A 355 -25.96 0.13 7.88
C ILE A 355 -25.56 -1.23 8.47
N ALA A 356 -26.34 -2.30 8.26
CA ALA A 356 -25.99 -3.64 8.73
C ALA A 356 -24.69 -4.13 8.10
N SER A 357 -24.51 -3.94 6.78
CA SER A 357 -23.23 -4.22 6.11
C SER A 357 -22.10 -3.34 6.62
N GLY A 358 -22.36 -2.05 6.87
CA GLY A 358 -21.41 -1.11 7.48
C GLY A 358 -20.94 -1.52 8.87
N ILE A 359 -21.83 -2.10 9.69
CA ILE A 359 -21.48 -2.65 11.01
C ILE A 359 -20.63 -3.91 10.83
N VAL A 360 -21.04 -4.83 9.96
CA VAL A 360 -20.32 -6.09 9.70
C VAL A 360 -18.89 -5.82 9.20
N SER A 361 -18.71 -4.92 8.24
CA SER A 361 -17.39 -4.59 7.67
C SER A 361 -16.47 -3.94 8.71
N ALA A 362 -16.94 -2.91 9.42
CA ALA A 362 -16.16 -2.22 10.45
C ALA A 362 -15.82 -3.08 11.68
N TRP A 363 -16.51 -4.21 11.88
CA TRP A 363 -16.18 -5.23 12.89
C TRP A 363 -15.28 -6.35 12.36
N THR A 364 -15.11 -6.47 11.04
CA THR A 364 -14.31 -7.51 10.41
C THR A 364 -12.87 -7.04 10.28
N TRP A 365 -12.22 -6.90 11.43
CA TRP A 365 -10.80 -6.55 11.58
C TRP A 365 -9.88 -7.68 11.08
N ALA A 366 -8.61 -7.38 10.78
CA ALA A 366 -7.60 -8.42 10.58
C ALA A 366 -7.57 -9.42 11.76
N ALA A 367 -7.64 -8.92 13.00
CA ALA A 367 -7.73 -9.77 14.19
C ALA A 367 -9.01 -10.64 14.24
N THR A 368 -10.14 -10.15 13.74
CA THR A 368 -11.40 -10.94 13.65
C THR A 368 -11.24 -12.20 12.78
N LEU A 369 -10.26 -12.21 11.88
CA LEU A 369 -9.96 -13.33 10.99
C LEU A 369 -8.76 -14.15 11.51
N LEU A 370 -7.68 -13.46 11.89
CA LEU A 370 -6.41 -14.06 12.32
C LEU A 370 -6.44 -14.58 13.75
N GLN A 371 -6.91 -13.77 14.72
CA GLN A 371 -6.91 -14.13 16.14
C GLN A 371 -8.02 -15.15 16.46
N SER A 372 -9.17 -15.08 15.77
CA SER A 372 -10.19 -16.12 15.84
C SER A 372 -9.63 -17.49 15.37
N SER A 373 -8.85 -17.49 14.29
CA SER A 373 -8.16 -18.68 13.77
C SER A 373 -7.02 -19.15 14.68
N ALA A 374 -6.30 -18.24 15.34
CA ALA A 374 -5.31 -18.57 16.36
C ALA A 374 -5.95 -19.27 17.58
N VAL A 375 -7.13 -18.83 18.04
CA VAL A 375 -7.85 -19.53 19.13
C VAL A 375 -8.55 -20.81 18.67
N ALA A 376 -8.86 -20.96 17.38
CA ALA A 376 -9.24 -22.26 16.80
C ALA A 376 -8.09 -23.27 16.88
N TYR A 377 -6.90 -22.87 16.45
CA TYR A 377 -5.70 -23.71 16.49
C TYR A 377 -5.30 -24.06 17.94
N LYS A 378 -5.42 -23.10 18.87
CA LYS A 378 -5.05 -23.29 20.29
C LYS A 378 -6.09 -24.06 21.12
N TYR A 379 -7.40 -23.87 20.88
CA TYR A 379 -8.48 -24.36 21.77
C TYR A 379 -9.55 -25.20 21.08
N GLY A 380 -9.46 -25.42 19.76
CA GLY A 380 -10.49 -26.08 18.97
C GLY A 380 -11.72 -25.21 18.72
N ILE A 381 -12.84 -25.84 18.35
CA ILE A 381 -14.12 -25.18 17.98
C ILE A 381 -14.66 -24.21 19.06
N SER A 382 -14.29 -24.43 20.33
CA SER A 382 -14.64 -23.55 21.44
C SER A 382 -14.05 -22.14 21.30
N GLY A 383 -12.85 -22.00 20.72
CA GLY A 383 -12.19 -20.70 20.54
C GLY A 383 -12.98 -19.75 19.64
N PRO A 384 -13.27 -20.10 18.37
CA PRO A 384 -14.08 -19.28 17.46
C PRO A 384 -15.47 -18.98 17.98
N TRP A 385 -16.12 -19.94 18.66
CA TRP A 385 -17.42 -19.72 19.28
C TRP A 385 -17.35 -18.60 20.31
N TRP A 386 -16.40 -18.66 21.25
CA TRP A 386 -16.23 -17.63 22.28
C TRP A 386 -15.71 -16.29 21.73
N TYR A 387 -14.97 -16.29 20.62
CA TYR A 387 -14.60 -15.08 19.89
C TYR A 387 -15.86 -14.38 19.34
N GLY A 388 -16.63 -15.08 18.49
CA GLY A 388 -17.81 -14.52 17.84
C GLY A 388 -18.93 -14.19 18.81
N ALA A 389 -19.38 -15.18 19.61
CA ALA A 389 -20.50 -15.00 20.52
C ALA A 389 -20.21 -13.94 21.60
N GLY A 390 -18.97 -13.90 22.10
CA GLY A 390 -18.57 -12.95 23.12
C GLY A 390 -18.66 -11.50 22.65
N ALA A 391 -18.25 -11.22 21.40
CA ALA A 391 -18.28 -9.87 20.85
C ALA A 391 -19.67 -9.49 20.30
N THR A 392 -20.42 -10.41 19.68
CA THR A 392 -21.79 -10.17 19.19
C THR A 392 -22.73 -9.64 20.30
N ILE A 393 -22.55 -10.07 21.55
CA ILE A 393 -23.32 -9.55 22.71
C ILE A 393 -23.25 -8.02 22.79
N GLN A 394 -22.09 -7.41 22.53
CA GLN A 394 -21.93 -5.95 22.63
C GLN A 394 -22.69 -5.22 21.51
N VAL A 395 -22.70 -5.72 20.27
CA VAL A 395 -23.51 -5.14 19.17
C VAL A 395 -25.00 -5.11 19.53
N LEU A 396 -25.50 -6.25 20.03
CA LEU A 396 -26.92 -6.44 20.32
C LEU A 396 -27.38 -5.55 21.50
N LEU A 397 -26.50 -5.31 22.48
CA LEU A 397 -26.76 -4.36 23.56
C LEU A 397 -26.61 -2.90 23.11
N PHE A 398 -25.64 -2.59 22.24
CA PHE A 398 -25.46 -1.26 21.65
C PHE A 398 -26.67 -0.83 20.81
N ALA A 399 -27.42 -1.77 20.22
CA ALA A 399 -28.70 -1.50 19.56
C ALA A 399 -29.69 -0.71 20.45
N MET A 400 -29.64 -0.88 21.77
CA MET A 400 -30.47 -0.13 22.73
C MET A 400 -29.98 1.32 22.90
N LEU A 401 -28.66 1.55 22.89
CA LEU A 401 -28.08 2.90 22.92
C LEU A 401 -28.35 3.64 21.61
N ALA A 402 -28.20 2.96 20.48
CA ALA A 402 -28.55 3.48 19.16
C ALA A 402 -30.05 3.86 19.06
N ALA A 403 -30.94 3.10 19.71
CA ALA A 403 -32.35 3.47 19.87
C ALA A 403 -32.52 4.76 20.69
N LYS A 404 -31.85 4.86 21.86
CA LYS A 404 -31.97 6.02 22.76
C LYS A 404 -31.39 7.30 22.17
N LEU A 405 -30.26 7.21 21.44
CA LEU A 405 -29.74 8.27 20.58
C LEU A 405 -30.83 8.82 19.66
N LYS A 406 -31.51 7.93 18.90
CA LYS A 406 -32.51 8.34 17.91
C LYS A 406 -33.82 8.85 18.50
N LEU A 407 -34.14 8.49 19.73
CA LEU A 407 -35.31 9.00 20.46
C LEU A 407 -35.03 10.34 21.16
N ASN A 408 -33.84 10.52 21.75
CA ASN A 408 -33.55 11.62 22.65
C ASN A 408 -32.68 12.73 22.03
N SER A 409 -31.85 12.40 21.03
CA SER A 409 -30.84 13.29 20.45
C SER A 409 -30.62 13.02 18.96
N PRO A 410 -31.68 13.03 18.12
CA PRO A 410 -31.60 12.60 16.72
C PRO A 410 -30.66 13.45 15.85
N ASN A 411 -30.37 14.69 16.26
CA ASN A 411 -29.56 15.66 15.55
C ASN A 411 -28.10 15.73 16.03
N ALA A 412 -27.68 14.88 16.97
CA ALA A 412 -26.27 14.82 17.39
C ALA A 412 -25.36 14.35 16.24
N HIS A 413 -24.09 14.73 16.32
CA HIS A 413 -22.99 14.34 15.44
C HIS A 413 -22.03 13.37 16.13
N THR A 414 -21.96 13.41 17.48
CA THR A 414 -21.18 12.45 18.29
C THR A 414 -21.93 11.96 19.53
N PHE A 415 -21.40 10.92 20.19
CA PHE A 415 -21.92 10.50 21.51
C PHE A 415 -21.52 11.44 22.64
N LEU A 416 -20.38 12.12 22.50
CA LEU A 416 -19.84 13.03 23.49
C LEU A 416 -20.71 14.29 23.65
N GLU A 417 -21.32 14.81 22.58
CA GLU A 417 -22.30 15.90 22.68
C GLU A 417 -23.43 15.58 23.66
N ILE A 418 -23.93 14.33 23.63
CA ILE A 418 -24.98 13.84 24.55
C ILE A 418 -24.44 13.81 25.98
N ILE A 419 -23.20 13.35 26.17
CA ILE A 419 -22.55 13.32 27.49
C ILE A 419 -22.35 14.75 28.03
N GLY A 420 -21.85 15.67 27.21
CA GLY A 420 -21.65 17.07 27.56
C GLY A 420 -22.94 17.84 27.82
N ALA A 421 -24.03 17.50 27.12
CA ALA A 421 -25.36 18.05 27.39
C ALA A 421 -25.98 17.48 28.69
N ARG A 422 -25.72 16.21 29.03
CA ARG A 422 -26.35 15.54 30.19
C ARG A 422 -25.58 15.68 31.49
N TRP A 423 -24.25 15.73 31.45
CA TRP A 423 -23.36 15.74 32.63
C TRP A 423 -22.30 16.86 32.61
N GLY A 424 -22.29 17.72 31.58
CA GLY A 424 -21.43 18.90 31.52
C GLY A 424 -19.98 18.63 31.10
N THR A 425 -19.18 19.70 31.11
CA THR A 425 -17.81 19.75 30.55
C THR A 425 -16.85 18.74 31.18
N ALA A 426 -16.93 18.48 32.49
CA ALA A 426 -16.02 17.54 33.15
C ALA A 426 -16.22 16.09 32.65
N ALA A 427 -17.47 15.64 32.53
CA ALA A 427 -17.79 14.33 31.97
C ALA A 427 -17.45 14.26 30.48
N HIS A 428 -17.73 15.34 29.73
CA HIS A 428 -17.37 15.46 28.30
C HIS A 428 -15.88 15.20 28.07
N LEU A 429 -15.00 15.90 28.79
CA LEU A 429 -13.55 15.78 28.62
C LEU A 429 -13.01 14.39 29.03
N ILE A 430 -13.58 13.77 30.07
CA ILE A 430 -13.21 12.40 30.49
C ILE A 430 -13.58 11.38 29.41
N PHE A 431 -14.80 11.44 28.86
CA PHE A 431 -15.21 10.53 27.80
C PHE A 431 -14.55 10.85 26.45
N LEU A 432 -14.19 12.11 26.17
CA LEU A 432 -13.38 12.50 25.01
C LEU A 432 -12.01 11.81 25.04
N PHE A 433 -11.34 11.80 26.19
CA PHE A 433 -10.09 11.07 26.38
C PHE A 433 -10.28 9.56 26.10
N PHE A 434 -11.30 8.93 26.69
CA PHE A 434 -11.54 7.49 26.47
C PHE A 434 -11.95 7.15 25.03
N GLY A 435 -12.72 8.01 24.35
CA GLY A 435 -13.08 7.84 22.95
C GLY A 435 -11.86 7.91 22.03
N LEU A 436 -11.10 9.01 22.12
CA LEU A 436 -9.87 9.18 21.33
C LEU A 436 -8.83 8.08 21.63
N ALA A 437 -8.65 7.69 22.89
CA ALA A 437 -7.76 6.57 23.25
C ALA A 437 -8.24 5.23 22.66
N THR A 438 -9.56 4.98 22.65
CA THR A 438 -10.14 3.78 22.02
C THR A 438 -9.87 3.78 20.53
N ASN A 439 -10.20 4.87 19.82
CA ASN A 439 -9.97 4.97 18.38
C ASN A 439 -8.49 4.87 17.99
N ILE A 440 -7.57 5.45 18.78
CA ILE A 440 -6.13 5.32 18.56
C ILE A 440 -5.68 3.85 18.72
N ILE A 441 -6.14 3.15 19.74
CA ILE A 441 -5.79 1.73 19.99
C ILE A 441 -6.34 0.84 18.88
N VAL A 442 -7.61 1.00 18.49
CA VAL A 442 -8.25 0.24 17.41
C VAL A 442 -7.54 0.51 16.08
N SER A 443 -7.33 1.77 15.71
CA SER A 443 -6.57 2.16 14.50
C SER A 443 -5.18 1.52 14.46
N SER A 444 -4.42 1.61 15.56
CA SER A 444 -3.06 1.08 15.64
C SER A 444 -3.04 -0.45 15.47
N MET A 445 -3.99 -1.15 16.11
CA MET A 445 -4.14 -2.60 16.03
C MET A 445 -4.53 -3.08 14.63
N LEU A 446 -5.41 -2.34 13.94
CA LEU A 446 -5.82 -2.62 12.57
C LEU A 446 -4.66 -2.49 11.58
N ILE A 447 -3.97 -1.35 11.63
CA ILE A 447 -2.86 -1.03 10.72
C ILE A 447 -1.70 -2.00 10.93
N LEU A 448 -1.31 -2.25 12.19
CA LEU A 448 -0.24 -3.19 12.52
C LEU A 448 -0.59 -4.64 12.12
N GLY A 449 -1.82 -5.09 12.39
CA GLY A 449 -2.26 -6.46 12.04
C GLY A 449 -2.34 -6.71 10.53
N GLY A 450 -2.78 -5.71 9.76
CA GLY A 450 -2.70 -5.75 8.30
C GLY A 450 -1.25 -5.81 7.82
N SER A 451 -0.44 -4.86 8.29
CA SER A 451 0.94 -4.67 7.85
C SER A 451 1.84 -5.87 8.15
N ALA A 452 1.70 -6.47 9.33
CA ALA A 452 2.41 -7.70 9.68
C ALA A 452 2.03 -8.85 8.74
N THR A 453 0.75 -9.02 8.40
CA THR A 453 0.35 -10.10 7.51
C THR A 453 0.72 -9.84 6.05
N VAL A 454 0.78 -8.57 5.62
CA VAL A 454 1.38 -8.20 4.32
C VAL A 454 2.88 -8.54 4.31
N THR A 455 3.62 -8.27 5.39
CA THR A 455 5.01 -8.71 5.54
C THR A 455 5.14 -10.23 5.41
N ASP A 456 4.39 -11.00 6.19
CA ASP A 456 4.49 -12.47 6.22
C ASP A 456 4.06 -13.14 4.90
N LEU A 457 3.23 -12.48 4.08
CA LEU A 457 2.76 -12.99 2.78
C LEU A 457 3.56 -12.47 1.56
N THR A 458 4.34 -11.39 1.69
CA THR A 458 5.00 -10.74 0.54
C THR A 458 6.47 -10.36 0.74
N GLY A 459 6.99 -10.39 1.96
CA GLY A 459 8.32 -9.87 2.30
C GLY A 459 8.40 -8.35 2.41
N MET A 460 7.30 -7.61 2.18
CA MET A 460 7.24 -6.15 2.35
C MET A 460 7.57 -5.75 3.79
N ASN A 461 8.37 -4.70 3.98
CA ASN A 461 8.69 -4.18 5.31
C ASN A 461 7.43 -3.75 6.08
N THR A 462 7.28 -4.19 7.33
CA THR A 462 6.10 -3.92 8.16
C THR A 462 5.88 -2.45 8.44
N ILE A 463 6.95 -1.66 8.59
CA ILE A 463 6.86 -0.21 8.79
C ILE A 463 6.34 0.45 7.51
N ALA A 464 6.87 0.06 6.35
CA ALA A 464 6.40 0.56 5.06
C ALA A 464 4.91 0.23 4.82
N ALA A 465 4.47 -0.98 5.13
CA ALA A 465 3.06 -1.34 5.07
C ALA A 465 2.19 -0.50 6.04
N CYS A 466 2.71 -0.20 7.25
CA CYS A 466 2.01 0.63 8.25
C CYS A 466 1.75 2.08 7.78
N PHE A 467 2.58 2.66 6.90
CA PHE A 467 2.32 3.98 6.31
C PHE A 467 1.58 3.90 4.97
N LEU A 468 1.94 2.96 4.10
CA LEU A 468 1.36 2.84 2.75
C LEU A 468 -0.13 2.44 2.77
N ILE A 469 -0.55 1.55 3.68
CA ILE A 469 -1.96 1.10 3.75
C ILE A 469 -2.90 2.28 4.16
N PRO A 470 -2.63 3.04 5.23
CA PRO A 470 -3.45 4.21 5.59
C PRO A 470 -3.51 5.30 4.52
N ILE A 471 -2.44 5.53 3.74
CA ILE A 471 -2.43 6.54 2.67
C ILE A 471 -3.49 6.23 1.61
N GLY A 472 -3.57 4.97 1.14
CA GLY A 472 -4.60 4.54 0.19
C GLY A 472 -6.02 4.72 0.73
N VAL A 473 -6.22 4.42 2.03
CA VAL A 473 -7.51 4.62 2.71
C VAL A 473 -7.88 6.10 2.82
N ALA A 474 -6.96 6.94 3.30
CA ALA A 474 -7.19 8.36 3.53
C ALA A 474 -7.67 9.08 2.27
N ILE A 475 -7.12 8.73 1.10
CA ILE A 475 -7.49 9.32 -0.20
C ILE A 475 -8.98 9.17 -0.50
N TYR A 476 -9.58 7.98 -0.33
CA TYR A 476 -11.01 7.80 -0.61
C TYR A 476 -11.90 8.32 0.52
N VAL A 477 -11.45 8.26 1.78
CA VAL A 477 -12.20 8.77 2.94
C VAL A 477 -12.36 10.28 2.88
N VAL A 478 -11.27 11.02 2.63
CA VAL A 478 -11.27 12.49 2.53
C VAL A 478 -12.12 12.97 1.35
N ALA A 479 -12.17 12.23 0.25
CA ALA A 479 -12.98 12.58 -0.91
C ALA A 479 -14.47 12.19 -0.81
N GLY A 480 -14.81 11.13 -0.05
CA GLY A 480 -16.14 10.51 -0.09
C GLY A 480 -16.98 10.60 1.18
N GLY A 481 -16.38 10.80 2.36
CA GLY A 481 -17.09 10.87 3.64
C GLY A 481 -17.91 9.63 3.99
N MET A 482 -18.87 9.79 4.90
CA MET A 482 -19.59 8.69 5.55
C MET A 482 -20.44 7.85 4.59
N ARG A 483 -21.13 8.46 3.60
CA ARG A 483 -21.96 7.67 2.67
C ARG A 483 -21.13 6.84 1.71
N ALA A 484 -20.07 7.41 1.14
CA ALA A 484 -19.15 6.63 0.29
C ALA A 484 -18.49 5.52 1.11
N THR A 485 -18.06 5.80 2.34
CA THR A 485 -17.43 4.82 3.25
C THR A 485 -18.38 3.69 3.67
N LEU A 486 -19.70 3.91 3.67
CA LEU A 486 -20.68 2.82 3.81
C LEU A 486 -20.88 2.01 2.51
N LEU A 487 -20.59 2.58 1.33
CA LEU A 487 -20.68 1.89 0.04
C LEU A 487 -19.43 1.04 -0.27
N CYS A 488 -18.22 1.63 -0.16
CA CYS A 488 -17.31 1.29 0.95
C CYS A 488 -17.45 -0.12 1.53
N ASP A 489 -17.83 -0.15 2.80
CA ASP A 489 -18.10 -1.34 3.61
C ASP A 489 -18.98 -2.40 2.91
N TYR A 490 -19.94 -2.03 2.07
CA TYR A 490 -20.75 -3.00 1.33
C TYR A 490 -19.92 -3.79 0.29
N THR A 491 -19.09 -3.09 -0.51
CA THR A 491 -18.21 -3.76 -1.48
C THR A 491 -17.14 -4.60 -0.80
N HIS A 492 -16.50 -4.09 0.26
CA HIS A 492 -15.58 -4.86 1.11
C HIS A 492 -16.23 -6.14 1.64
N THR A 493 -17.42 -6.03 2.25
CA THR A 493 -18.16 -7.15 2.85
C THR A 493 -18.54 -8.20 1.81
N ALA A 494 -18.99 -7.78 0.61
CA ALA A 494 -19.41 -8.70 -0.45
C ALA A 494 -18.24 -9.54 -0.99
N VAL A 495 -17.09 -8.93 -1.26
CA VAL A 495 -15.88 -9.64 -1.72
C VAL A 495 -15.32 -10.54 -0.62
N LEU A 496 -15.31 -10.06 0.64
CA LEU A 496 -14.89 -10.84 1.79
C LEU A 496 -15.75 -12.10 1.98
N PHE A 497 -17.08 -12.01 1.92
CA PHE A 497 -17.95 -13.19 1.98
C PHE A 497 -17.71 -14.16 0.82
N ALA A 498 -17.45 -13.68 -0.40
CA ALA A 498 -17.14 -14.55 -1.53
C ALA A 498 -15.87 -15.38 -1.27
N ILE A 499 -14.79 -14.75 -0.78
CA ILE A 499 -13.53 -15.43 -0.45
C ILE A 499 -13.72 -16.43 0.71
N ILE A 500 -14.47 -16.07 1.76
CA ILE A 500 -14.78 -16.98 2.87
C ILE A 500 -15.56 -18.21 2.37
N LEU A 501 -16.54 -18.01 1.49
CA LEU A 501 -17.30 -19.11 0.88
C LEU A 501 -16.40 -20.00 0.00
N THR A 502 -15.46 -19.43 -0.76
CA THR A 502 -14.45 -20.22 -1.49
C THR A 502 -13.66 -21.12 -0.53
N PHE A 503 -13.12 -20.59 0.58
CA PHE A 503 -12.40 -21.41 1.55
C PHE A 503 -13.27 -22.50 2.18
N ILE A 504 -14.54 -22.21 2.50
CA ILE A 504 -15.50 -23.19 3.03
C ILE A 504 -15.73 -24.33 2.02
N PHE A 505 -16.07 -24.02 0.76
CA PHE A 505 -16.33 -25.04 -0.25
C PHE A 505 -15.06 -25.82 -0.62
N THR A 506 -13.89 -25.19 -0.64
CA THR A 506 -12.62 -25.91 -0.81
C THR A 506 -12.38 -26.88 0.35
N ALA A 507 -12.38 -26.42 1.60
CA ALA A 507 -12.09 -27.27 2.74
C ALA A 507 -13.09 -28.42 2.91
N TYR A 508 -14.38 -28.17 2.67
CA TYR A 508 -15.47 -29.09 3.00
C TYR A 508 -16.17 -29.78 1.82
N ALA A 509 -15.76 -29.53 0.57
CA ALA A 509 -16.36 -30.20 -0.59
C ALA A 509 -15.42 -30.54 -1.77
N THR A 510 -14.30 -29.82 -1.98
CA THR A 510 -13.48 -30.02 -3.21
C THR A 510 -11.98 -30.27 -3.02
N SER A 511 -11.39 -29.95 -1.86
CA SER A 511 -9.98 -30.21 -1.61
C SER A 511 -9.68 -31.72 -1.51
N PRO A 512 -8.65 -32.25 -2.18
CA PRO A 512 -8.26 -33.66 -2.04
C PRO A 512 -7.68 -34.00 -0.65
N LYS A 513 -7.37 -32.99 0.18
CA LYS A 513 -6.75 -33.17 1.50
C LYS A 513 -7.78 -33.35 2.63
N ILE A 514 -8.89 -32.61 2.53
CA ILE A 514 -10.00 -32.63 3.49
C ILE A 514 -11.28 -33.03 2.76
N GLY A 515 -11.86 -32.14 1.96
CA GLY A 515 -12.91 -32.45 0.98
C GLY A 515 -14.28 -32.84 1.56
N SER A 516 -14.40 -33.05 2.87
CA SER A 516 -15.66 -33.31 3.55
C SER A 516 -15.60 -32.96 5.04
N PRO A 517 -16.75 -32.64 5.70
CA PRO A 517 -16.82 -32.49 7.16
C PRO A 517 -16.45 -33.77 7.92
N ALA A 518 -16.73 -34.95 7.34
CA ALA A 518 -16.36 -36.24 7.92
C ALA A 518 -14.83 -36.41 7.98
N ARG A 519 -14.13 -36.11 6.89
CA ARG A 519 -12.65 -36.18 6.86
C ARG A 519 -12.00 -35.13 7.74
N MET A 520 -12.56 -33.92 7.82
CA MET A 520 -12.14 -32.92 8.82
C MET A 520 -12.26 -33.45 10.25
N HIS A 521 -13.39 -34.10 10.58
CA HIS A 521 -13.59 -34.70 11.90
C HIS A 521 -12.57 -35.81 12.19
N GLU A 522 -12.32 -36.72 11.24
CA GLU A 522 -11.28 -37.75 11.36
C GLU A 522 -9.90 -37.16 11.65
N LEU A 523 -9.45 -36.20 10.84
CA LEU A 523 -8.13 -35.55 10.98
C LEU A 523 -8.00 -34.80 12.32
N LEU A 524 -9.07 -34.16 12.81
CA LEU A 524 -9.07 -33.48 14.11
C LEU A 524 -9.11 -34.46 15.30
N VAL A 525 -9.61 -35.68 15.11
CA VAL A 525 -9.55 -36.76 16.10
C VAL A 525 -8.17 -37.42 16.10
N GLU A 526 -7.55 -37.61 14.95
CA GLU A 526 -6.16 -38.05 14.81
C GLU A 526 -5.19 -37.04 15.45
N ALA A 527 -5.35 -35.75 15.15
CA ALA A 527 -4.58 -34.67 15.77
C ALA A 527 -4.79 -34.57 17.30
N ALA A 528 -5.97 -34.93 17.81
CA ALA A 528 -6.22 -35.00 19.25
C ALA A 528 -5.51 -36.18 19.93
N MET A 529 -5.23 -37.26 19.21
CA MET A 529 -4.42 -38.39 19.71
C MET A 529 -2.92 -38.08 19.67
N SER A 530 -2.43 -37.41 18.63
CA SER A 530 -1.01 -37.04 18.50
C SER A 530 -0.62 -35.83 19.39
N LYS A 531 -1.52 -34.85 19.52
CA LYS A 531 -1.27 -33.54 20.15
C LYS A 531 -2.53 -33.06 20.93
N PRO A 532 -2.92 -33.72 22.03
CA PRO A 532 -4.12 -33.37 22.79
C PRO A 532 -4.09 -31.95 23.37
N VAL A 533 -5.21 -31.22 23.26
CA VAL A 533 -5.33 -29.84 23.76
C VAL A 533 -5.46 -29.81 25.27
N SER A 534 -4.44 -29.27 25.95
CA SER A 534 -4.45 -29.07 27.40
C SER A 534 -5.62 -28.17 27.85
N GLY A 535 -6.45 -28.68 28.77
CA GLY A 535 -7.64 -28.00 29.27
C GLY A 535 -8.92 -28.24 28.46
N ASN A 536 -8.88 -29.02 27.37
CA ASN A 536 -10.08 -29.53 26.69
C ASN A 536 -10.46 -30.92 27.23
N ALA A 537 -11.77 -31.20 27.31
CA ALA A 537 -12.24 -32.55 27.62
C ALA A 537 -11.69 -33.58 26.62
N GLN A 538 -11.04 -34.64 27.13
CA GLN A 538 -10.36 -35.68 26.34
C GLN A 538 -9.31 -35.14 25.34
N GLY A 539 -8.80 -33.91 25.54
CA GLY A 539 -7.85 -33.27 24.62
C GLY A 539 -8.43 -32.87 23.25
N SER A 540 -9.75 -33.05 23.03
CA SER A 540 -10.37 -32.93 21.72
C SER A 540 -10.45 -31.49 21.19
N TYR A 541 -10.14 -31.30 19.90
CA TYR A 541 -10.37 -30.05 19.17
C TYR A 541 -11.86 -29.76 18.88
N LEU A 542 -12.75 -30.73 19.09
CA LEU A 542 -14.17 -30.64 18.77
C LEU A 542 -15.08 -30.42 19.99
N THR A 543 -14.51 -30.26 21.19
CA THR A 543 -15.30 -30.07 22.42
C THR A 543 -15.55 -28.61 22.77
N MET A 544 -16.77 -28.30 23.18
CA MET A 544 -17.11 -27.02 23.84
C MET A 544 -16.65 -26.98 25.31
N ARG A 545 -16.22 -28.10 25.89
CA ARG A 545 -15.67 -28.18 27.25
C ARG A 545 -14.18 -27.82 27.26
N SER A 546 -13.86 -26.59 26.85
CA SER A 546 -12.52 -26.00 26.92
C SER A 546 -12.40 -25.02 28.09
N LYS A 547 -11.50 -25.29 29.03
CA LYS A 547 -11.18 -24.33 30.12
C LYS A 547 -10.59 -23.04 29.56
N ASN A 548 -9.64 -23.16 28.64
CA ASN A 548 -8.91 -22.01 28.10
C ASN A 548 -9.77 -21.22 27.09
N GLY A 549 -10.61 -21.90 26.31
CA GLY A 549 -11.61 -21.25 25.45
C GLY A 549 -12.63 -20.42 26.26
N LEU A 550 -13.13 -20.94 27.39
CA LEU A 550 -14.04 -20.20 28.27
C LEU A 550 -13.36 -19.00 28.94
N ILE A 551 -12.12 -19.15 29.43
CA ILE A 551 -11.34 -18.03 30.00
C ILE A 551 -11.15 -16.92 28.95
N PHE A 552 -10.76 -17.29 27.72
CA PHE A 552 -10.67 -16.35 26.61
C PHE A 552 -12.01 -15.67 26.32
N GLY A 553 -13.13 -16.43 26.32
CA GLY A 553 -14.48 -15.87 26.14
C GLY A 553 -14.85 -14.82 27.17
N VAL A 554 -14.58 -15.04 28.45
CA VAL A 554 -14.83 -14.04 29.52
C VAL A 554 -13.99 -12.78 29.32
N ILE A 555 -12.71 -12.93 28.97
CA ILE A 555 -11.81 -11.79 28.70
C ILE A 555 -12.31 -10.99 27.48
N ASN A 556 -12.69 -11.67 26.39
CA ASN A 556 -13.21 -11.07 25.16
C ASN A 556 -14.55 -10.35 25.37
N ILE A 557 -15.44 -10.91 26.20
CA ILE A 557 -16.70 -10.26 26.59
C ILE A 557 -16.44 -8.97 27.38
N ILE A 558 -15.53 -8.99 28.36
CA ILE A 558 -15.29 -7.83 29.23
C ILE A 558 -14.51 -6.74 28.49
N GLY A 559 -13.43 -7.09 27.77
CA GLY A 559 -12.58 -6.13 27.09
C GLY A 559 -13.31 -5.35 25.99
N ASN A 560 -14.03 -6.05 25.12
CA ASN A 560 -14.63 -5.42 23.94
C ASN A 560 -15.88 -4.56 24.27
N PHE A 561 -16.41 -4.58 25.51
CA PHE A 561 -17.39 -3.56 25.91
C PHE A 561 -16.82 -2.15 25.82
N ALA A 562 -15.55 -1.95 26.22
CA ALA A 562 -14.90 -0.65 26.14
C ALA A 562 -14.68 -0.24 24.68
N THR A 563 -14.22 -1.17 23.83
CA THR A 563 -13.96 -0.90 22.40
C THR A 563 -15.23 -0.69 21.58
N VAL A 564 -16.40 -1.08 22.07
CA VAL A 564 -17.68 -0.92 21.35
C VAL A 564 -18.50 0.26 21.87
N PHE A 565 -18.43 0.58 23.16
CA PHE A 565 -19.29 1.61 23.76
C PHE A 565 -18.64 3.00 23.79
N ASN A 566 -17.31 3.09 23.78
CA ASN A 566 -16.59 4.38 23.70
C ASN A 566 -16.12 4.74 22.28
N ASP A 567 -16.18 3.80 21.33
CA ASP A 567 -15.75 4.02 19.95
C ASP A 567 -16.80 4.79 19.14
N GLN A 568 -16.42 5.99 18.68
CA GLN A 568 -17.27 6.84 17.84
C GLN A 568 -17.59 6.21 16.46
N ALA A 569 -16.83 5.24 15.94
CA ALA A 569 -17.11 4.60 14.65
C ALA A 569 -18.45 3.84 14.62
N TYR A 570 -18.89 3.31 15.77
CA TYR A 570 -20.22 2.71 15.92
C TYR A 570 -21.30 3.77 16.17
N TRP A 571 -21.01 4.77 17.01
CA TRP A 571 -21.93 5.90 17.19
C TRP A 571 -22.20 6.64 15.87
N GLN A 572 -21.20 6.81 14.99
CA GLN A 572 -21.36 7.39 13.64
C GLN A 572 -22.31 6.56 12.78
N ARG A 573 -22.22 5.22 12.81
CA ARG A 573 -23.14 4.32 12.08
C ARG A 573 -24.56 4.38 12.64
N ALA A 574 -24.71 4.55 13.96
CA ALA A 574 -26.00 4.82 14.56
C ALA A 574 -26.55 6.19 14.11
N ILE A 575 -25.73 7.24 14.10
CA ILE A 575 -26.09 8.60 13.67
C ILE A 575 -26.46 8.64 12.17
N ALA A 576 -25.74 7.93 11.30
CA ALA A 576 -26.06 7.84 9.87
C ALA A 576 -27.36 7.09 9.52
N SER A 577 -27.83 6.22 10.43
CA SER A 577 -29.02 5.40 10.19
C SER A 577 -30.36 6.16 10.33
N LYS A 578 -31.38 5.74 9.57
CA LYS A 578 -32.75 6.27 9.75
C LYS A 578 -33.34 5.87 11.12
N PRO A 579 -34.01 6.80 11.85
CA PRO A 579 -34.56 6.51 13.19
C PRO A 579 -35.45 5.25 13.27
N GLN A 580 -36.33 5.05 12.29
CA GLN A 580 -37.33 3.97 12.28
C GLN A 580 -36.73 2.57 12.03
N SER A 581 -35.45 2.48 11.64
CA SER A 581 -34.81 1.23 11.23
C SER A 581 -33.42 0.98 11.86
N CYS A 582 -32.89 1.96 12.61
CA CYS A 582 -31.62 1.89 13.34
C CYS A 582 -31.45 0.58 14.12
N VAL A 583 -32.38 0.24 15.02
CA VAL A 583 -32.33 -0.98 15.84
C VAL A 583 -32.33 -2.25 14.98
N LYS A 584 -33.13 -2.29 13.91
CA LYS A 584 -33.19 -3.43 12.99
C LYS A 584 -31.85 -3.63 12.26
N ALA A 585 -31.16 -2.55 11.92
CA ALA A 585 -29.84 -2.61 11.29
C ALA A 585 -28.77 -3.14 12.27
N TYR A 586 -28.81 -2.74 13.53
CA TYR A 586 -27.90 -3.23 14.57
C TYR A 586 -28.11 -4.71 14.92
N LEU A 587 -29.37 -5.14 15.08
CA LEU A 587 -29.69 -6.55 15.31
C LEU A 587 -29.28 -7.43 14.12
N LEU A 588 -29.56 -6.99 12.88
CA LEU A 588 -29.16 -7.69 11.68
C LEU A 588 -27.63 -7.76 11.53
N GLY A 589 -26.94 -6.63 11.74
CA GLY A 589 -25.47 -6.54 11.64
C GLY A 589 -24.75 -7.40 12.68
N GLY A 590 -25.17 -7.36 13.95
CA GLY A 590 -24.56 -8.15 15.03
C GLY A 590 -24.74 -9.66 14.89
N LEU A 591 -25.91 -10.09 14.39
CA LEU A 591 -26.18 -11.50 14.09
C LEU A 591 -25.46 -11.97 12.82
N ALA A 592 -25.42 -11.14 11.77
CA ALA A 592 -24.67 -11.46 10.55
C ALA A 592 -23.17 -11.54 10.82
N TRP A 593 -22.62 -10.61 11.61
CA TRP A 593 -21.19 -10.58 11.92
C TRP A 593 -20.71 -11.85 12.62
N PHE A 594 -21.48 -12.43 13.55
CA PHE A 594 -21.12 -13.69 14.23
C PHE A 594 -20.65 -14.79 13.27
N SER A 595 -21.30 -14.87 12.10
CA SER A 595 -20.99 -15.90 11.10
C SER A 595 -19.57 -15.81 10.55
N ILE A 596 -18.98 -14.60 10.47
CA ILE A 596 -17.66 -14.37 9.87
C ILE A 596 -16.53 -15.04 10.69
N PRO A 597 -16.21 -14.60 11.92
CA PRO A 597 -15.12 -15.21 12.69
C PRO A 597 -15.41 -16.67 13.01
N PHE A 598 -16.68 -17.05 13.21
CA PHE A 598 -17.02 -18.43 13.51
C PHE A 598 -16.76 -19.35 12.31
N THR A 599 -17.33 -19.08 11.13
CA THR A 599 -17.14 -19.95 9.96
C THR A 599 -15.71 -19.87 9.40
N PHE A 600 -15.09 -18.70 9.37
CA PHE A 600 -13.73 -18.53 8.88
C PHE A 600 -12.72 -19.33 9.73
N ALA A 601 -12.74 -19.16 11.05
CA ALA A 601 -11.78 -19.81 11.93
C ALA A 601 -12.06 -21.30 12.15
N THR A 602 -13.33 -21.74 12.11
CA THR A 602 -13.65 -23.19 12.06
C THR A 602 -13.38 -23.81 10.70
N THR A 603 -13.13 -23.03 9.65
CA THR A 603 -12.61 -23.51 8.37
C THR A 603 -11.09 -23.55 8.39
N LEU A 604 -10.42 -22.39 8.31
CA LEU A 604 -8.97 -22.33 8.12
C LEU A 604 -8.18 -22.58 9.41
N GLY A 605 -8.65 -22.07 10.55
CA GLY A 605 -8.00 -22.28 11.85
C GLY A 605 -8.04 -23.74 12.33
N LEU A 606 -9.06 -24.51 11.94
CA LEU A 606 -9.11 -25.97 12.15
C LEU A 606 -8.44 -26.75 11.01
N ALA A 607 -8.50 -26.31 9.75
CA ALA A 607 -7.69 -26.90 8.68
C ALA A 607 -6.19 -26.86 9.00
N ALA A 608 -5.70 -25.79 9.63
CA ALA A 608 -4.33 -25.69 10.12
C ALA A 608 -3.96 -26.77 11.16
N VAL A 609 -4.94 -27.30 11.90
CA VAL A 609 -4.75 -28.44 12.81
C VAL A 609 -4.86 -29.76 12.04
N ALA A 610 -5.90 -29.91 11.21
CA ALA A 610 -6.16 -31.13 10.44
C ALA A 610 -5.03 -31.46 9.43
N LEU A 611 -4.34 -30.44 8.92
CA LEU A 611 -3.23 -30.55 7.97
C LEU A 611 -1.85 -30.49 8.64
N HIS A 612 -1.73 -30.67 9.97
CA HIS A 612 -0.45 -30.48 10.67
C HIS A 612 0.70 -31.45 10.26
N ASN A 613 0.39 -32.49 9.48
CA ASN A 613 1.33 -33.45 8.91
C ASN A 613 1.42 -33.36 7.37
N ASP A 614 0.70 -32.44 6.74
CA ASP A 614 0.66 -32.27 5.29
C ASP A 614 1.91 -31.51 4.79
N PRO A 615 2.56 -31.93 3.69
CA PRO A 615 3.82 -31.33 3.24
C PRO A 615 3.72 -29.86 2.79
N ASP A 616 2.53 -29.40 2.36
CA ASP A 616 2.33 -28.00 1.97
C ASP A 616 1.89 -27.11 3.16
N MET A 617 1.68 -27.71 4.34
CA MET A 617 1.34 -26.98 5.56
C MET A 617 2.61 -26.59 6.33
N ARG A 618 2.90 -25.29 6.37
CA ARG A 618 3.97 -24.73 7.22
C ARG A 618 3.78 -25.15 8.68
N SER A 619 4.81 -25.76 9.27
CA SER A 619 4.85 -26.04 10.71
C SER A 619 4.91 -24.72 11.51
N LEU A 620 4.06 -24.61 12.54
CA LEU A 620 3.82 -23.36 13.26
C LEU A 620 4.40 -23.40 14.68
N SER A 621 5.32 -22.50 14.98
CA SER A 621 5.82 -22.26 16.33
C SER A 621 4.78 -21.51 17.18
N PRO A 622 4.93 -21.46 18.52
CA PRO A 622 4.08 -20.64 19.38
C PRO A 622 4.06 -19.15 19.01
N ALA A 623 5.10 -18.64 18.34
CA ALA A 623 5.15 -17.28 17.81
C ALA A 623 4.25 -17.15 16.56
N ASP A 624 4.39 -18.02 15.56
CA ASP A 624 3.55 -18.03 14.34
C ASP A 624 2.06 -18.09 14.67
N VAL A 625 1.67 -18.98 15.60
CA VAL A 625 0.28 -19.11 16.04
C VAL A 625 -0.20 -17.87 16.79
N SER A 626 0.70 -17.10 17.41
CA SER A 626 0.35 -15.87 18.13
C SER A 626 0.40 -14.61 17.25
N ALA A 627 1.09 -14.65 16.11
CA ALA A 627 0.98 -13.68 15.02
C ALA A 627 -0.29 -13.89 14.16
N GLY A 628 -0.97 -15.03 14.30
CA GLY A 628 -2.22 -15.32 13.59
C GLY A 628 -2.04 -16.11 12.28
N LEU A 629 -0.84 -16.64 12.03
CA LEU A 629 -0.50 -17.40 10.81
C LEU A 629 -1.21 -18.75 10.57
N PRO A 630 -2.01 -19.37 11.46
CA PRO A 630 -2.73 -20.60 11.12
C PRO A 630 -3.65 -20.46 9.90
N ALA A 631 -4.43 -19.38 9.79
CA ALA A 631 -5.33 -19.21 8.65
C ALA A 631 -4.59 -18.93 7.32
N PRO A 632 -3.63 -17.99 7.25
CA PRO A 632 -2.75 -17.84 6.09
C PRO A 632 -2.09 -19.15 5.63
N SER A 633 -1.55 -19.93 6.58
CA SER A 633 -0.85 -21.19 6.29
C SER A 633 -1.81 -22.27 5.78
N ALA A 634 -2.99 -22.41 6.37
CA ALA A 634 -4.00 -23.36 5.90
C ALA A 634 -4.58 -22.98 4.52
N ALA A 635 -4.75 -21.69 4.24
CA ALA A 635 -5.17 -21.23 2.92
C ALA A 635 -4.14 -21.59 1.85
N ALA A 636 -2.85 -21.38 2.13
CA ALA A 636 -1.76 -21.81 1.26
C ALA A 636 -1.71 -23.34 1.10
N ALA A 637 -1.87 -24.11 2.18
CA ALA A 637 -1.88 -25.58 2.12
C ALA A 637 -3.09 -26.17 1.36
N LEU A 638 -4.21 -25.45 1.29
CA LEU A 638 -5.44 -25.87 0.60
C LEU A 638 -5.52 -25.42 -0.88
N LEU A 639 -4.92 -24.29 -1.24
CA LEU A 639 -5.10 -23.62 -2.55
C LEU A 639 -3.77 -23.08 -3.17
N GLY A 640 -2.62 -23.41 -2.59
CA GLY A 640 -1.31 -22.90 -3.01
C GLY A 640 -1.24 -21.37 -3.01
N THR A 641 -0.52 -20.82 -3.99
CA THR A 641 -0.37 -19.38 -4.21
C THR A 641 -1.72 -18.65 -4.31
N SER A 642 -2.75 -19.28 -4.88
CA SER A 642 -4.09 -18.67 -4.99
C SER A 642 -4.77 -18.49 -3.63
N GLY A 643 -4.52 -19.40 -2.67
CA GLY A 643 -5.00 -19.28 -1.30
C GLY A 643 -4.27 -18.17 -0.53
N ALA A 644 -2.96 -18.05 -0.71
CA ALA A 644 -2.16 -16.97 -0.13
C ALA A 644 -2.59 -15.58 -0.67
N ALA A 645 -2.81 -15.47 -1.99
CA ALA A 645 -3.32 -14.25 -2.62
C ALA A 645 -4.74 -13.90 -2.16
N ALA A 646 -5.64 -14.89 -2.07
CA ALA A 646 -6.99 -14.68 -1.55
C ALA A 646 -6.98 -14.22 -0.08
N MET A 647 -6.07 -14.73 0.75
CA MET A 647 -5.85 -14.27 2.12
C MET A 647 -5.32 -12.83 2.19
N LEU A 648 -4.35 -12.48 1.34
CA LEU A 648 -3.80 -11.12 1.25
C LEU A 648 -4.91 -10.11 0.92
N ILE A 649 -5.75 -10.42 -0.08
CA ILE A 649 -6.90 -9.60 -0.48
C ILE A 649 -7.91 -9.49 0.66
N LEU A 650 -8.34 -10.61 1.24
CA LEU A 650 -9.34 -10.64 2.32
C LEU A 650 -8.90 -9.84 3.57
N LEU A 651 -7.61 -9.86 3.91
CA LEU A 651 -7.06 -9.08 5.02
C LEU A 651 -6.85 -7.60 4.68
N PHE A 652 -6.49 -7.27 3.43
CA PHE A 652 -6.43 -5.89 2.96
C PHE A 652 -7.82 -5.24 3.07
N LEU A 653 -8.87 -5.86 2.52
CA LEU A 653 -10.25 -5.37 2.56
C LEU A 653 -10.79 -5.21 4.00
N ALA A 654 -10.40 -6.11 4.91
CA ALA A 654 -10.72 -6.04 6.34
C ALA A 654 -10.10 -4.80 7.00
N VAL A 655 -8.84 -4.49 6.69
CA VAL A 655 -8.11 -3.35 7.28
C VAL A 655 -8.50 -2.03 6.64
N THR A 656 -8.73 -1.96 5.32
CA THR A 656 -9.19 -0.73 4.66
C THR A 656 -10.55 -0.29 5.16
N SER A 657 -11.53 -1.20 5.24
CA SER A 657 -12.86 -0.92 5.81
C SER A 657 -12.75 -0.32 7.22
N ALA A 658 -12.13 -1.07 8.15
CA ALA A 658 -12.07 -0.66 9.54
C ALA A 658 -11.25 0.63 9.72
N THR A 659 -10.12 0.80 9.02
CA THR A 659 -9.35 2.06 9.05
C THR A 659 -10.18 3.25 8.54
N SER A 660 -11.01 3.07 7.50
CA SER A 660 -11.92 4.13 7.06
C SER A 660 -13.06 4.44 8.04
N ALA A 661 -13.46 3.48 8.88
CA ALA A 661 -14.38 3.71 9.98
C ALA A 661 -13.77 4.62 11.06
N GLU A 662 -12.53 4.30 11.47
CA GLU A 662 -11.79 5.05 12.49
C GLU A 662 -11.48 6.49 12.07
N LEU A 663 -11.05 6.70 10.83
CA LEU A 663 -10.72 8.05 10.33
C LEU A 663 -11.91 9.01 10.39
N ILE A 664 -13.13 8.53 10.09
CA ILE A 664 -14.35 9.34 10.23
C ILE A 664 -14.72 9.55 11.70
N ALA A 665 -14.51 8.54 12.55
CA ALA A 665 -14.78 8.62 13.98
C ALA A 665 -13.93 9.71 14.64
N VAL A 666 -12.60 9.64 14.47
CA VAL A 666 -11.64 10.63 14.99
C VAL A 666 -11.91 12.02 14.41
N SER A 667 -12.15 12.12 13.09
CA SER A 667 -12.48 13.39 12.45
C SER A 667 -13.75 14.04 13.04
N SER A 668 -14.79 13.25 13.34
CA SER A 668 -16.01 13.75 13.97
C SER A 668 -15.77 14.22 15.41
N LEU A 669 -15.03 13.47 16.23
CA LEU A 669 -14.69 13.89 17.59
C LEU A 669 -13.87 15.20 17.58
N LEU A 670 -12.84 15.30 16.74
CA LEU A 670 -12.02 16.50 16.65
C LEU A 670 -12.80 17.71 16.10
N THR A 671 -13.72 17.50 15.16
CA THR A 671 -14.53 18.57 14.56
C THR A 671 -15.58 19.11 15.53
N TYR A 672 -16.43 18.25 16.10
CA TYR A 672 -17.59 18.67 16.88
C TYR A 672 -17.25 18.88 18.37
N ASP A 673 -16.48 17.98 18.98
CA ASP A 673 -16.22 17.98 20.42
C ASP A 673 -14.96 18.75 20.85
N VAL A 674 -13.99 18.95 19.95
CA VAL A 674 -12.80 19.77 20.22
C VAL A 674 -12.93 21.13 19.54
N TYR A 675 -12.90 21.16 18.20
CA TYR A 675 -12.81 22.41 17.45
C TYR A 675 -14.06 23.27 17.62
N LYS A 676 -15.24 22.76 17.27
CA LYS A 676 -16.50 23.53 17.38
C LYS A 676 -16.87 23.84 18.83
N ARG A 677 -16.63 22.93 19.78
CA ARG A 677 -17.05 23.14 21.18
C ARG A 677 -16.11 24.05 21.99
N TYR A 678 -14.79 23.98 21.80
CA TYR A 678 -13.82 24.68 22.65
C TYR A 678 -12.91 25.67 21.93
N ILE A 679 -12.69 25.53 20.62
CA ILE A 679 -11.77 26.42 19.85
C ILE A 679 -12.56 27.51 19.11
N ASN A 680 -13.61 27.14 18.39
CA ASN A 680 -14.47 28.07 17.64
C ASN A 680 -15.96 27.74 17.77
N PRO A 681 -16.64 28.20 18.84
CA PRO A 681 -18.09 28.08 19.04
C PRO A 681 -18.98 28.77 17.98
N ARG A 682 -18.38 29.47 17.01
CA ARG A 682 -19.09 30.13 15.90
C ARG A 682 -18.70 29.57 14.52
N ALA A 683 -18.08 28.39 14.48
CA ALA A 683 -17.85 27.67 13.23
C ALA A 683 -19.18 27.30 12.54
N THR A 684 -19.30 27.68 11.27
CA THR A 684 -20.38 27.28 10.36
C THR A 684 -20.13 25.87 9.81
N GLU A 685 -21.00 25.43 8.89
CA GLU A 685 -20.66 24.36 7.95
C GLU A 685 -19.49 24.76 7.03
#